data_AF-A0A7L3GDR4-F1
#
_entry.id   AF-A0A7L3GDR4-F1
#
_cell.length_a   1.000
_cell.length_b   1.000
_cell.length_c   1.000
_cell.angle_alpha   90.00
_cell.angle_beta   90.00
_cell.angle_gamma   90.00
#
_symmetry.space_group_name_H-M   'P 1'
#
loop_
_entity.id
_entity.type
_entity.pdbx_description
1 polymer ?
#
loop_
_entity_poly.entity_id
_entity_poly.type
_entity_poly.pdbx_seq_one_letter_code
_entity_poly.pdbx_strand_id
1 'polypeptide(L)'
;GTFLNLSVSNHGRSDSLLLSWDEPEGDAKGYSLALSSLGSGTPLQNGSTGPNITSFWFHGLTPGMCYEIEVTAMLASMETISQTVTAQTSPSPVCNLSLSSSGSTAVLHASWEHAHGQRDGYYLALYHSDSQTLVRNVSILPNTSTFLFDGLLAGSEYALKVSTMAGSSQASTSIHQWTAPSIPTQLRLIPGSTTSLVASWVGAGGAAWLHLALHNLLTQTVTMTLSARRGLTNYTFQHLHPGTQYWLGLSITAGPYTVGGPNATAWTYPLSPGNVTLSSAEEQSSLQTCWSTPAGERDFYLVTLQEGEDGALTRNISVSGDNDHVTFHGLSPGKQYSVQVTAVAGPYRASARSTAAWTQPLAPSGVSLSSQGSPYSLLASWEEAVGEGYVLVLSPMEHPVKNSSLLRGVTNFTYEGLRPGTLYTFEVSTVAGPYTSTPQRITHWTYPLPLQQLTLSNQGHSTSLQASWRAAPAGSTGYTGTLWETKSQEQVKNMTVGNNWTNVTFEDLVPGRQYTLEMAAMAGPYRSPVRSATDWTYPLAPAGVTLTNTRHPLGLSAVWDKAAGDVDQFHLQLYSKSHTAQRNISVGPNTHNFTFLGLSPGIQYFLKVTVLAGPYRSSSHFATEWTYPLSLANVSVQPGLRPQELRVSWVESGGGRDHLVQLSVAESLSIIRNVSIPHGVTQLELDGLVPGSRYRVEIISQAGPHRTSSQTAIGYTVPLPPLSLSASPVSTAWALAVHWETPPGQRDGYVLSMHEEGSSAPARNLEVGKDYTNVTLARLAPGTCYLVGIWAVAGPYHSLPKNITGCTVPAAPTTLSLTNPGSSSELYTCWNKPPGRRDHYRVILYSLSTQSRNRVQSLSPDAQNITWTHLEAGSRFAVQVTAVKGSFEASSTNVTQWTYPLAPANLILGSPSASALQVSWAATGRGAEGYVVDVYDTASSSHVGRMVLGGDARSHNFRNLSPGTRYSVAVRAIAGPFHTSTPNLTHCT
;
A
#
# COMPACT_ATOMS: atom_id res chain seq x y z
N GLY A 1 -79.47 178.94 78.68
CA GLY A 1 -79.87 177.52 78.73
C GLY A 1 -78.76 176.66 78.16
N THR A 2 -78.83 175.34 78.41
CA THR A 2 -77.85 174.27 78.05
C THR A 2 -78.53 172.93 78.32
N PHE A 3 -78.39 171.84 77.57
CA PHE A 3 -77.66 171.52 76.32
C PHE A 3 -78.43 170.38 75.59
N LEU A 4 -77.99 169.96 74.40
CA LEU A 4 -78.43 168.71 73.76
C LEU A 4 -77.53 167.51 74.16
N ASN A 5 -77.93 166.30 73.76
CA ASN A 5 -77.26 165.00 74.03
C ASN A 5 -77.25 164.16 72.73
N LEU A 6 -76.24 163.31 72.47
CA LEU A 6 -75.94 162.78 71.10
C LEU A 6 -75.31 161.36 71.05
N SER A 7 -75.64 160.53 70.04
CA SER A 7 -75.10 159.13 69.87
C SER A 7 -75.10 158.58 68.43
N VAL A 8 -74.26 157.55 68.11
CA VAL A 8 -74.09 156.97 66.75
C VAL A 8 -73.88 155.42 66.70
N SER A 9 -74.36 154.71 65.66
CA SER A 9 -74.09 153.26 65.41
C SER A 9 -73.98 152.83 63.92
N ASN A 10 -73.41 151.64 63.63
CA ASN A 10 -73.22 151.08 62.26
C ASN A 10 -73.99 149.79 61.91
N HIS A 11 -74.54 149.08 62.90
CA HIS A 11 -75.26 147.80 62.74
C HIS A 11 -74.58 146.71 61.86
N GLY A 12 -73.24 146.67 61.82
CA GLY A 12 -72.50 145.72 60.97
C GLY A 12 -72.62 145.97 59.46
N ARG A 13 -73.18 147.13 59.06
CA ARG A 13 -73.23 147.58 57.67
C ARG A 13 -71.93 148.27 57.29
N SER A 14 -71.62 148.17 56.00
CA SER A 14 -70.42 148.75 55.42
C SER A 14 -70.62 150.18 54.90
N ASP A 15 -71.86 150.65 54.78
CA ASP A 15 -72.22 151.83 53.98
C ASP A 15 -73.16 152.86 54.66
N SER A 16 -73.47 152.69 55.96
CA SER A 16 -74.41 153.56 56.67
C SER A 16 -74.13 153.74 58.17
N LEU A 17 -74.45 154.93 58.70
CA LEU A 17 -74.38 155.28 60.13
C LEU A 17 -75.69 155.98 60.59
N LEU A 18 -76.15 155.69 61.80
CA LEU A 18 -77.34 156.30 62.42
C LEU A 18 -76.92 157.30 63.51
N LEU A 19 -77.47 158.51 63.51
CA LEU A 19 -77.33 159.57 64.53
C LEU A 19 -78.64 159.78 65.32
N SER A 20 -78.57 160.04 66.63
CA SER A 20 -79.73 160.36 67.49
C SER A 20 -79.41 161.41 68.57
N TRP A 21 -80.38 162.28 68.94
CA TRP A 21 -80.23 163.38 69.91
C TRP A 21 -81.53 163.81 70.65
N ASP A 22 -81.43 164.59 71.74
CA ASP A 22 -82.56 165.06 72.59
C ASP A 22 -82.99 166.54 72.34
N GLU A 23 -84.21 166.94 72.78
CA GLU A 23 -84.83 168.27 72.53
C GLU A 23 -84.48 169.34 73.61
N PRO A 24 -84.19 170.62 73.26
CA PRO A 24 -83.70 171.63 74.21
C PRO A 24 -84.77 172.51 74.87
N GLU A 25 -84.49 173.01 76.08
CA GLU A 25 -85.40 173.91 76.83
C GLU A 25 -85.60 175.27 76.14
N GLY A 26 -86.84 175.53 75.68
CA GLY A 26 -87.28 176.81 75.12
C GLY A 26 -87.69 176.75 73.65
N ASP A 27 -88.67 175.89 73.34
CA ASP A 27 -89.35 175.74 72.03
C ASP A 27 -88.45 176.02 70.81
N ALA A 28 -87.57 175.06 70.51
CA ALA A 28 -86.76 175.11 69.29
C ALA A 28 -87.65 175.12 68.04
N LYS A 29 -87.23 175.83 67.00
CA LYS A 29 -87.93 175.91 65.71
C LYS A 29 -87.37 174.97 64.63
N GLY A 30 -86.26 174.29 64.89
CA GLY A 30 -85.67 173.27 64.02
C GLY A 30 -84.19 173.02 64.28
N TYR A 31 -83.65 171.99 63.60
CA TYR A 31 -82.24 171.59 63.67
C TYR A 31 -81.57 171.57 62.30
N SER A 32 -80.25 171.78 62.29
CA SER A 32 -79.35 171.60 61.15
C SER A 32 -78.27 170.59 61.53
N LEU A 33 -77.94 169.67 60.62
CA LEU A 33 -76.99 168.57 60.81
C LEU A 33 -75.88 168.67 59.76
N ALA A 34 -74.65 168.28 60.08
CA ALA A 34 -73.56 168.16 59.11
C ALA A 34 -72.66 166.97 59.42
N LEU A 35 -72.56 166.00 58.51
CA LEU A 35 -71.56 164.93 58.53
C LEU A 35 -70.30 165.39 57.79
N SER A 36 -69.14 165.16 58.39
CA SER A 36 -67.83 165.31 57.77
C SER A 36 -67.00 164.02 57.86
N SER A 37 -65.96 163.89 57.04
CA SER A 37 -64.98 162.82 57.23
C SER A 37 -63.97 163.23 58.31
N LEU A 38 -63.89 162.44 59.38
CA LEU A 38 -63.01 162.66 60.52
C LEU A 38 -61.55 162.74 60.05
N GLY A 39 -60.93 163.91 60.19
CA GLY A 39 -59.56 164.20 59.75
C GLY A 39 -59.43 165.00 58.44
N SER A 40 -60.51 165.15 57.66
CA SER A 40 -60.53 166.08 56.51
C SER A 40 -61.30 167.37 56.78
N GLY A 41 -62.24 167.35 57.73
CA GLY A 41 -63.13 168.47 58.04
C GLY A 41 -64.09 168.85 56.91
N THR A 42 -64.12 168.10 55.81
CA THR A 42 -64.98 168.39 54.67
C THR A 42 -66.45 168.06 55.00
N PRO A 43 -67.40 169.00 54.88
CA PRO A 43 -68.82 168.69 55.04
C PRO A 43 -69.26 167.83 53.85
N LEU A 44 -69.56 166.56 54.13
CA LEU A 44 -69.99 165.54 53.18
C LEU A 44 -71.52 165.57 52.96
N GLN A 45 -72.28 165.78 54.02
CA GLN A 45 -73.73 165.68 53.97
C GLN A 45 -74.38 166.58 55.02
N ASN A 46 -75.14 167.59 54.58
CA ASN A 46 -75.89 168.47 55.47
C ASN A 46 -77.37 168.06 55.48
N GLY A 47 -77.96 168.02 56.67
CA GLY A 47 -79.37 167.79 56.90
C GLY A 47 -80.03 169.00 57.56
N SER A 48 -81.34 169.12 57.44
CA SER A 48 -82.14 169.97 58.33
C SER A 48 -83.42 169.22 58.68
N THR A 49 -83.85 169.35 59.93
CA THR A 49 -85.03 168.63 60.44
C THR A 49 -85.96 169.59 61.17
N GLY A 50 -87.26 169.28 61.11
CA GLY A 50 -88.27 170.00 61.87
C GLY A 50 -88.08 169.80 63.38
N PRO A 51 -88.72 170.65 64.22
CA PRO A 51 -88.48 170.66 65.66
C PRO A 51 -88.76 169.32 66.36
N ASN A 52 -89.73 168.54 65.86
CA ASN A 52 -90.15 167.28 66.47
C ASN A 52 -89.29 166.05 66.06
N ILE A 53 -88.08 166.23 65.53
CA ILE A 53 -87.25 165.13 64.98
C ILE A 53 -85.90 165.05 65.71
N THR A 54 -85.62 163.86 66.25
CA THR A 54 -84.51 163.53 67.17
C THR A 54 -83.53 162.48 66.62
N SER A 55 -83.60 162.11 65.34
CA SER A 55 -82.66 161.15 64.73
C SER A 55 -82.52 161.30 63.21
N PHE A 56 -81.41 160.82 62.65
CA PHE A 56 -81.06 160.94 61.22
C PHE A 56 -80.09 159.83 60.76
N TRP A 57 -80.22 159.35 59.53
CA TRP A 57 -79.29 158.37 58.93
C TRP A 57 -78.38 159.01 57.88
N PHE A 58 -77.10 158.66 57.92
CA PHE A 58 -76.13 158.91 56.85
C PHE A 58 -75.91 157.62 56.04
N HIS A 59 -75.96 157.73 54.71
CA HIS A 59 -75.91 156.63 53.77
C HIS A 59 -74.92 156.91 52.63
N GLY A 60 -74.39 155.85 52.01
CA GLY A 60 -73.39 155.98 50.93
C GLY A 60 -71.96 156.14 51.47
N LEU A 61 -71.69 155.55 52.64
CA LEU A 61 -70.39 155.62 53.31
C LEU A 61 -69.43 154.54 52.79
N THR A 62 -68.13 154.77 52.95
CA THR A 62 -67.08 153.84 52.51
C THR A 62 -66.93 152.71 53.53
N PRO A 63 -66.83 151.42 53.12
CA PRO A 63 -66.58 150.30 54.02
C PRO A 63 -65.26 150.45 54.80
N GLY A 64 -65.29 150.21 56.11
CA GLY A 64 -64.13 150.31 57.00
C GLY A 64 -63.72 151.72 57.42
N MET A 65 -64.48 152.78 57.10
CA MET A 65 -64.05 154.18 57.22
C MET A 65 -64.73 154.94 58.37
N CYS A 66 -64.05 155.95 58.93
CA CYS A 66 -64.48 156.76 60.08
C CYS A 66 -65.03 158.15 59.69
N TYR A 67 -66.05 158.60 60.42
CA TYR A 67 -66.81 159.84 60.16
C TYR A 67 -67.07 160.66 61.43
N GLU A 68 -67.35 161.95 61.27
CA GLU A 68 -67.64 162.96 62.30
C GLU A 68 -68.96 163.70 61.95
N ILE A 69 -69.72 164.14 62.95
CA ILE A 69 -71.09 164.66 62.76
C ILE A 69 -71.35 165.83 63.73
N GLU A 70 -71.84 166.97 63.23
CA GLU A 70 -72.30 168.17 63.96
C GLU A 70 -73.83 168.31 63.92
N VAL A 71 -74.42 168.87 64.99
CA VAL A 71 -75.84 169.19 65.15
C VAL A 71 -76.00 170.60 65.73
N THR A 72 -76.90 171.40 65.15
CA THR A 72 -77.18 172.79 65.52
C THR A 72 -78.69 173.00 65.70
N ALA A 73 -79.12 173.66 66.78
CA ALA A 73 -80.52 173.97 67.12
C ALA A 73 -80.78 175.49 67.09
N MET A 74 -82.00 175.89 66.69
CA MET A 74 -82.43 177.30 66.62
C MET A 74 -83.63 177.58 67.55
N LEU A 75 -83.48 178.51 68.48
CA LEU A 75 -84.44 178.82 69.55
C LEU A 75 -85.44 179.94 69.18
N ALA A 76 -86.60 179.96 69.83
CA ALA A 76 -87.64 180.97 69.60
C ALA A 76 -87.20 182.42 69.89
N SER A 77 -86.17 182.62 70.71
CA SER A 77 -85.54 183.92 71.01
C SER A 77 -84.65 184.49 69.89
N MET A 78 -84.49 183.78 68.76
CA MET A 78 -83.48 184.03 67.72
C MET A 78 -82.02 183.78 68.17
N GLU A 79 -81.81 182.89 69.15
CA GLU A 79 -80.49 182.35 69.52
C GLU A 79 -80.26 180.93 68.96
N THR A 80 -79.01 180.47 68.88
CA THR A 80 -78.63 179.15 68.29
C THR A 80 -77.55 178.42 69.12
N ILE A 81 -77.57 177.08 69.14
CA ILE A 81 -76.67 176.19 69.94
C ILE A 81 -76.17 175.01 69.07
N SER A 82 -74.92 174.51 69.20
CA SER A 82 -74.40 173.35 68.42
C SER A 82 -73.43 172.39 69.16
N GLN A 83 -73.22 171.15 68.64
CA GLN A 83 -72.45 170.02 69.25
C GLN A 83 -72.03 168.88 68.25
N THR A 84 -70.98 168.07 68.53
CA THR A 84 -70.37 167.04 67.61
C THR A 84 -70.13 165.60 68.16
N VAL A 85 -69.98 164.56 67.29
CA VAL A 85 -69.73 163.10 67.60
C VAL A 85 -69.09 162.28 66.43
N THR A 86 -68.54 161.06 66.63
CA THR A 86 -67.83 160.23 65.59
C THR A 86 -68.16 158.70 65.56
N ALA A 87 -67.96 157.98 64.42
CA ALA A 87 -68.12 156.49 64.27
C ALA A 87 -67.48 155.84 63.00
N GLN A 88 -67.43 154.49 62.89
CA GLN A 88 -66.82 153.70 61.78
C GLN A 88 -67.77 152.63 61.17
N THR A 89 -67.63 152.29 59.87
CA THR A 89 -68.37 151.19 59.17
C THR A 89 -67.61 149.85 59.09
N SER A 90 -68.28 148.74 58.74
CA SER A 90 -67.68 147.38 58.63
C SER A 90 -67.03 147.08 57.26
N PRO A 91 -66.06 146.13 57.16
CA PRO A 91 -65.35 145.76 55.93
C PRO A 91 -66.04 144.67 55.08
N SER A 92 -65.60 144.55 53.82
CA SER A 92 -66.08 143.56 52.85
C SER A 92 -65.26 142.23 52.86
N PRO A 93 -65.84 141.06 52.53
CA PRO A 93 -65.09 139.81 52.29
C PRO A 93 -64.29 139.82 50.97
N VAL A 94 -63.41 138.82 50.79
CA VAL A 94 -62.66 138.60 49.54
C VAL A 94 -63.51 137.96 48.43
N CYS A 95 -63.19 138.31 47.18
CA CYS A 95 -63.82 137.76 45.97
C CYS A 95 -62.90 136.78 45.24
N ASN A 96 -63.44 136.00 44.29
CA ASN A 96 -62.67 135.18 43.34
C ASN A 96 -61.63 134.22 43.95
N LEU A 97 -61.96 133.55 45.06
CA LEU A 97 -61.10 132.56 45.72
C LEU A 97 -60.96 131.26 44.90
N SER A 98 -59.73 130.82 44.61
CA SER A 98 -59.42 129.58 43.88
C SER A 98 -58.29 128.76 44.53
N LEU A 99 -58.25 127.44 44.30
CA LEU A 99 -57.26 126.49 44.84
C LEU A 99 -56.92 125.38 43.81
N SER A 100 -55.64 125.15 43.47
CA SER A 100 -55.20 124.20 42.42
C SER A 100 -53.96 123.39 42.79
N SER A 101 -53.87 122.12 42.36
CA SER A 101 -52.70 121.24 42.60
C SER A 101 -51.76 121.08 41.41
N SER A 102 -52.21 121.39 40.19
CA SER A 102 -51.41 121.30 38.95
C SER A 102 -50.75 119.92 38.71
N GLY A 103 -51.37 118.84 39.20
CA GLY A 103 -50.84 117.47 39.09
C GLY A 103 -49.73 117.13 40.09
N SER A 104 -49.44 118.01 41.05
CA SER A 104 -48.47 117.75 42.12
C SER A 104 -48.98 116.69 43.10
N THR A 105 -48.06 115.89 43.62
CA THR A 105 -48.35 114.94 44.70
C THR A 105 -48.28 115.58 46.09
N ALA A 106 -47.89 116.86 46.22
CA ALA A 106 -47.58 117.46 47.53
C ALA A 106 -47.81 118.99 47.65
N VAL A 107 -48.44 119.66 46.68
CA VAL A 107 -48.57 121.13 46.64
C VAL A 107 -49.98 121.56 46.23
N LEU A 108 -50.46 122.67 46.83
CA LEU A 108 -51.66 123.41 46.45
C LEU A 108 -51.38 124.92 46.40
N HIS A 109 -51.85 125.60 45.34
CA HIS A 109 -51.72 127.03 45.14
C HIS A 109 -53.07 127.74 45.27
N ALA A 110 -53.13 128.82 46.05
CA ALA A 110 -54.34 129.60 46.34
C ALA A 110 -54.24 131.06 45.84
N SER A 111 -55.37 131.62 45.42
CA SER A 111 -55.46 133.02 44.99
C SER A 111 -56.87 133.60 45.19
N TRP A 112 -56.98 134.91 45.38
CA TRP A 112 -58.24 135.67 45.56
C TRP A 112 -58.06 137.14 45.16
N GLU A 113 -59.15 137.88 45.08
CA GLU A 113 -59.20 139.32 44.76
C GLU A 113 -59.46 140.16 46.02
N HIS A 114 -58.94 141.40 46.04
CA HIS A 114 -58.94 142.23 47.24
C HIS A 114 -60.34 142.76 47.61
N ALA A 115 -60.60 142.82 48.91
CA ALA A 115 -61.86 143.36 49.44
C ALA A 115 -61.98 144.89 49.28
N HIS A 116 -63.19 145.35 48.94
CA HIS A 116 -63.54 146.77 48.82
C HIS A 116 -63.56 147.50 50.17
N GLY A 117 -63.14 148.77 50.15
CA GLY A 117 -63.04 149.65 51.31
C GLY A 117 -61.68 149.61 52.01
N GLN A 118 -61.62 150.19 53.20
CA GLN A 118 -60.45 150.20 54.06
C GLN A 118 -60.32 148.85 54.79
N ARG A 119 -59.11 148.28 54.79
CA ARG A 119 -58.81 146.95 55.34
C ARG A 119 -57.39 146.88 55.89
N ASP A 120 -57.20 146.10 56.95
CA ASP A 120 -55.94 145.98 57.69
C ASP A 120 -55.15 144.72 57.32
N GLY A 121 -55.80 143.70 56.76
CA GLY A 121 -55.15 142.45 56.35
C GLY A 121 -56.13 141.32 56.00
N TYR A 122 -55.58 140.14 55.72
CA TYR A 122 -56.34 138.89 55.59
C TYR A 122 -55.82 137.78 56.51
N TYR A 123 -56.66 136.78 56.76
CA TYR A 123 -56.34 135.58 57.55
C TYR A 123 -56.75 134.31 56.81
N LEU A 124 -55.81 133.39 56.57
CA LEU A 124 -56.01 132.14 55.86
C LEU A 124 -55.94 130.94 56.81
N ALA A 125 -56.75 129.91 56.55
CA ALA A 125 -56.74 128.62 57.24
C ALA A 125 -57.01 127.46 56.26
N LEU A 126 -56.05 126.54 56.12
CA LEU A 126 -56.14 125.31 55.32
C LEU A 126 -56.33 124.09 56.24
N TYR A 127 -57.27 123.23 55.91
CA TYR A 127 -57.63 121.98 56.58
C TYR A 127 -57.43 120.79 55.64
N HIS A 128 -57.18 119.60 56.18
CA HIS A 128 -57.25 118.34 55.43
C HIS A 128 -58.67 117.77 55.54
N SER A 129 -59.32 117.47 54.41
CA SER A 129 -60.76 117.17 54.39
C SER A 129 -61.13 115.93 55.22
N ASP A 130 -60.41 114.82 55.06
CA ASP A 130 -60.76 113.55 55.71
C ASP A 130 -60.62 113.60 57.24
N SER A 131 -59.64 114.35 57.75
CA SER A 131 -59.34 114.44 59.18
C SER A 131 -59.89 115.71 59.84
N GLN A 132 -60.39 116.67 59.06
CA GLN A 132 -60.81 118.02 59.50
C GLN A 132 -59.75 118.78 60.31
N THR A 133 -58.49 118.34 60.26
CA THR A 133 -57.37 118.95 61.00
C THR A 133 -56.88 120.20 60.28
N LEU A 134 -56.69 121.28 61.02
CA LEU A 134 -56.00 122.47 60.51
C LEU A 134 -54.54 122.11 60.17
N VAL A 135 -54.20 122.22 58.89
CA VAL A 135 -52.87 121.94 58.34
C VAL A 135 -51.99 123.19 58.39
N ARG A 136 -52.58 124.36 58.12
CA ARG A 136 -51.85 125.64 58.11
C ARG A 136 -52.79 126.81 58.38
N ASN A 137 -52.35 127.80 59.15
CA ASN A 137 -52.96 129.13 59.18
C ASN A 137 -51.89 130.23 59.02
N VAL A 138 -52.31 131.41 58.54
CA VAL A 138 -51.42 132.57 58.34
C VAL A 138 -52.21 133.88 58.27
N SER A 139 -51.71 134.93 58.93
CA SER A 139 -52.15 136.31 58.73
C SER A 139 -51.27 136.99 57.68
N ILE A 140 -51.85 137.72 56.75
CA ILE A 140 -51.15 138.35 55.63
C ILE A 140 -51.55 139.82 55.46
N LEU A 141 -50.65 140.59 54.82
CA LEU A 141 -50.82 142.02 54.60
C LEU A 141 -52.00 142.32 53.65
N PRO A 142 -52.63 143.52 53.76
CA PRO A 142 -53.84 143.86 53.02
C PRO A 142 -53.64 143.97 51.49
N ASN A 143 -52.40 143.92 51.01
CA ASN A 143 -52.05 144.01 49.59
C ASN A 143 -51.78 142.63 48.95
N THR A 144 -51.81 141.53 49.70
CA THR A 144 -51.52 140.17 49.18
C THR A 144 -52.78 139.49 48.62
N SER A 145 -52.64 138.80 47.48
CA SER A 145 -53.72 138.12 46.75
C SER A 145 -53.47 136.63 46.44
N THR A 146 -52.32 136.08 46.82
CA THR A 146 -51.94 134.68 46.55
C THR A 146 -51.19 134.04 47.72
N PHE A 147 -51.27 132.71 47.84
CA PHE A 147 -50.52 131.92 48.84
C PHE A 147 -50.29 130.48 48.34
N LEU A 148 -49.16 129.86 48.70
CA LEU A 148 -48.82 128.49 48.32
C LEU A 148 -48.72 127.60 49.57
N PHE A 149 -49.30 126.41 49.50
CA PHE A 149 -49.24 125.36 50.51
C PHE A 149 -48.40 124.19 49.99
N ASP A 150 -47.32 123.89 50.69
CA ASP A 150 -46.38 122.80 50.42
C ASP A 150 -46.40 121.73 51.53
N GLY A 151 -45.70 120.61 51.30
CA GLY A 151 -45.59 119.52 52.28
C GLY A 151 -46.86 118.69 52.45
N LEU A 152 -47.72 118.63 51.45
CA LEU A 152 -48.99 117.91 51.48
C LEU A 152 -48.83 116.41 51.16
N LEU A 153 -49.83 115.61 51.53
CA LEU A 153 -49.87 114.17 51.26
C LEU A 153 -50.33 113.91 49.81
N ALA A 154 -49.85 112.80 49.24
CA ALA A 154 -50.19 112.36 47.88
C ALA A 154 -51.52 111.62 47.82
N GLY A 155 -52.41 112.02 46.90
CA GLY A 155 -53.75 111.45 46.76
C GLY A 155 -54.72 111.87 47.86
N SER A 156 -54.65 113.13 48.32
CA SER A 156 -55.41 113.64 49.49
C SER A 156 -56.11 114.97 49.19
N GLU A 157 -57.24 115.23 49.87
CA GLU A 157 -58.06 116.45 49.69
C GLU A 157 -57.90 117.46 50.84
N TYR A 158 -57.94 118.75 50.51
CA TYR A 158 -57.78 119.87 51.44
C TYR A 158 -58.81 120.99 51.20
N ALA A 159 -59.10 121.77 52.25
CA ALA A 159 -60.10 122.85 52.28
C ALA A 159 -59.49 124.16 52.81
N LEU A 160 -59.71 125.29 52.13
CA LEU A 160 -59.16 126.62 52.46
C LEU A 160 -60.26 127.61 52.86
N LYS A 161 -60.04 128.41 53.90
CA LYS A 161 -60.85 129.57 54.30
C LYS A 161 -60.00 130.85 54.36
N VAL A 162 -60.55 131.99 53.94
CA VAL A 162 -59.90 133.32 53.90
C VAL A 162 -60.81 134.40 54.50
N SER A 163 -60.30 135.24 55.41
CA SER A 163 -61.04 136.34 56.07
C SER A 163 -60.38 137.70 55.85
N THR A 164 -61.14 138.78 55.65
CA THR A 164 -60.69 140.19 55.63
C THR A 164 -60.86 140.85 57.00
N MET A 165 -59.96 141.73 57.40
CA MET A 165 -59.99 142.50 58.66
C MET A 165 -60.09 144.02 58.42
N ALA A 166 -60.83 144.75 59.27
CA ALA A 166 -60.70 146.21 59.44
C ALA A 166 -61.15 146.64 60.85
N GLY A 167 -60.26 147.29 61.60
CA GLY A 167 -60.46 147.59 63.01
C GLY A 167 -60.78 146.32 63.81
N SER A 168 -61.91 146.34 64.51
CA SER A 168 -62.43 145.18 65.26
C SER A 168 -63.38 144.27 64.45
N SER A 169 -63.60 144.52 63.15
CA SER A 169 -64.57 143.81 62.30
C SER A 169 -63.89 142.89 61.25
N GLN A 170 -64.57 141.80 60.85
CA GLN A 170 -64.06 140.83 59.87
C GLN A 170 -65.15 140.15 59.01
N ALA A 171 -64.79 139.62 57.82
CA ALA A 171 -65.68 138.88 56.89
C ALA A 171 -64.94 137.80 56.05
N SER A 172 -65.53 136.65 55.68
CA SER A 172 -64.78 135.46 55.17
C SER A 172 -65.42 134.54 54.09
N THR A 173 -64.60 133.80 53.31
CA THR A 173 -64.93 132.93 52.14
C THR A 173 -64.13 131.59 52.13
N SER A 174 -64.52 130.50 51.42
CA SER A 174 -63.82 129.17 51.42
C SER A 174 -63.94 128.27 50.15
N ILE A 175 -63.03 127.28 49.93
CA ILE A 175 -62.92 126.34 48.76
C ILE A 175 -62.19 124.98 49.06
N HIS A 176 -62.26 123.93 48.20
CA HIS A 176 -61.60 122.59 48.33
C HIS A 176 -60.76 122.13 47.11
N GLN A 177 -59.77 121.22 47.25
CA GLN A 177 -58.95 120.62 46.16
C GLN A 177 -58.16 119.32 46.53
N TRP A 178 -57.85 118.43 45.55
CA TRP A 178 -57.03 117.19 45.68
C TRP A 178 -55.58 117.28 45.17
N THR A 179 -54.69 116.43 45.70
CA THR A 179 -53.33 116.12 45.17
C THR A 179 -53.27 114.78 44.39
N ALA A 180 -52.21 114.57 43.59
CA ALA A 180 -52.04 113.36 42.76
C ALA A 180 -51.33 112.17 43.49
N PRO A 181 -51.52 110.90 43.04
CA PRO A 181 -50.87 109.71 43.61
C PRO A 181 -49.46 109.41 43.04
N SER A 182 -48.68 108.54 43.70
CA SER A 182 -47.32 108.14 43.25
C SER A 182 -47.26 106.77 42.53
N ILE A 183 -46.47 106.71 41.45
CA ILE A 183 -46.42 105.61 40.47
C ILE A 183 -45.52 104.45 40.98
N PRO A 184 -45.91 103.16 40.78
CA PRO A 184 -45.05 102.01 41.06
C PRO A 184 -43.80 101.89 40.18
N THR A 185 -42.75 101.31 40.75
CA THR A 185 -41.45 101.07 40.10
C THR A 185 -41.03 99.59 40.21
N GLN A 186 -40.00 99.18 39.45
CA GLN A 186 -39.38 97.85 39.53
C GLN A 186 -40.33 96.64 39.35
N LEU A 187 -41.22 96.66 38.36
CA LEU A 187 -42.02 95.46 38.03
C LEU A 187 -41.12 94.32 37.54
N ARG A 188 -41.25 93.14 38.15
CA ARG A 188 -40.59 91.89 37.76
C ARG A 188 -41.63 90.79 37.54
N LEU A 189 -41.35 89.87 36.63
CA LEU A 189 -42.13 88.66 36.36
C LEU A 189 -41.15 87.48 36.24
N ILE A 190 -41.35 86.41 37.02
CA ILE A 190 -40.45 85.23 37.06
C ILE A 190 -41.27 83.93 37.10
N PRO A 191 -40.76 82.79 36.59
CA PRO A 191 -41.45 81.51 36.72
C PRO A 191 -41.47 80.99 38.15
N GLY A 192 -42.64 80.50 38.58
CA GLY A 192 -42.81 79.73 39.81
C GLY A 192 -42.84 78.22 39.57
N SER A 193 -43.47 77.79 38.46
CA SER A 193 -43.59 76.37 38.08
C SER A 193 -43.85 76.21 36.58
N THR A 194 -44.17 75.00 36.13
CA THR A 194 -44.69 74.73 34.79
C THR A 194 -46.04 75.40 34.52
N THR A 195 -46.76 75.84 35.55
CA THR A 195 -48.12 76.41 35.43
C THR A 195 -48.32 77.71 36.22
N SER A 196 -47.23 78.39 36.62
CA SER A 196 -47.31 79.63 37.40
C SER A 196 -46.18 80.63 37.14
N LEU A 197 -46.51 81.92 37.26
CA LEU A 197 -45.60 83.06 37.20
C LEU A 197 -45.83 83.96 38.41
N VAL A 198 -44.76 84.50 38.98
CA VAL A 198 -44.78 85.41 40.14
C VAL A 198 -44.41 86.81 39.68
N ALA A 199 -45.26 87.78 40.00
CA ALA A 199 -45.05 89.20 39.74
C ALA A 199 -44.76 89.98 41.04
N SER A 200 -43.89 90.99 40.98
CA SER A 200 -43.60 91.88 42.11
C SER A 200 -43.21 93.30 41.68
N TRP A 201 -43.51 94.29 42.51
CA TRP A 201 -43.30 95.73 42.25
C TRP A 201 -43.08 96.52 43.55
N VAL A 202 -42.54 97.74 43.43
CA VAL A 202 -42.14 98.60 44.58
C VAL A 202 -42.73 100.01 44.45
N GLY A 203 -43.47 100.45 45.47
CA GLY A 203 -44.10 101.78 45.54
C GLY A 203 -45.54 101.80 45.01
N ALA A 204 -46.43 102.52 45.70
CA ALA A 204 -47.84 102.81 45.31
C ALA A 204 -48.47 103.84 46.28
N GLY A 205 -47.72 104.84 46.73
CA GLY A 205 -48.15 105.76 47.80
C GLY A 205 -49.27 106.69 47.33
N GLY A 206 -50.36 106.79 48.09
CA GLY A 206 -51.54 107.59 47.73
C GLY A 206 -52.49 106.92 46.72
N ALA A 207 -52.15 105.75 46.18
CA ALA A 207 -53.04 105.01 45.28
C ALA A 207 -54.17 104.29 46.05
N ALA A 208 -55.41 104.43 45.60
CA ALA A 208 -56.56 103.71 46.15
C ALA A 208 -56.67 102.28 45.57
N TRP A 209 -56.38 102.13 44.27
CA TRP A 209 -56.43 100.87 43.53
C TRP A 209 -55.18 100.65 42.67
N LEU A 210 -54.86 99.37 42.47
CA LEU A 210 -53.87 98.84 41.53
C LEU A 210 -54.57 97.85 40.58
N HIS A 211 -54.32 97.95 39.28
CA HIS A 211 -54.83 97.03 38.27
C HIS A 211 -53.67 96.33 37.55
N LEU A 212 -53.74 95.00 37.42
CA LEU A 212 -52.78 94.16 36.70
C LEU A 212 -53.48 93.38 35.59
N ALA A 213 -52.83 93.24 34.44
CA ALA A 213 -53.31 92.45 33.31
C ALA A 213 -52.20 91.55 32.75
N LEU A 214 -52.39 90.24 32.81
CA LEU A 214 -51.50 89.22 32.24
C LEU A 214 -52.06 88.72 30.91
N HIS A 215 -51.24 88.71 29.86
CA HIS A 215 -51.56 88.27 28.52
C HIS A 215 -50.66 87.11 28.10
N ASN A 216 -51.20 86.12 27.40
CA ASN A 216 -50.43 85.08 26.71
C ASN A 216 -49.94 85.66 25.36
N LEU A 217 -48.64 85.61 25.07
CA LEU A 217 -48.13 86.16 23.79
C LEU A 217 -48.49 85.29 22.58
N LEU A 218 -48.59 83.97 22.75
CA LEU A 218 -48.87 83.04 21.67
C LEU A 218 -50.28 83.23 21.12
N THR A 219 -51.26 83.36 22.01
CA THR A 219 -52.69 83.54 21.66
C THR A 219 -53.11 85.01 21.61
N GLN A 220 -52.26 85.94 22.06
CA GLN A 220 -52.54 87.37 22.28
C GLN A 220 -53.73 87.68 23.22
N THR A 221 -54.29 86.66 23.88
CA THR A 221 -55.44 86.80 24.78
C THR A 221 -55.03 87.29 26.16
N VAL A 222 -55.85 88.15 26.76
CA VAL A 222 -55.82 88.42 28.20
C VAL A 222 -56.10 87.10 28.95
N THR A 223 -55.14 86.64 29.74
CA THR A 223 -55.25 85.40 30.52
C THR A 223 -55.90 85.67 31.88
N MET A 224 -55.47 86.73 32.57
CA MET A 224 -55.99 87.11 33.89
C MET A 224 -55.91 88.62 34.09
N THR A 225 -56.91 89.21 34.75
CA THR A 225 -56.88 90.58 35.26
C THR A 225 -57.15 90.60 36.76
N LEU A 226 -56.42 91.45 37.49
CA LEU A 226 -56.57 91.62 38.93
C LEU A 226 -56.74 93.11 39.24
N SER A 227 -57.70 93.44 40.10
CA SER A 227 -57.87 94.78 40.66
C SER A 227 -57.81 94.69 42.19
N ALA A 228 -56.82 95.33 42.80
CA ALA A 228 -56.52 95.23 44.22
C ALA A 228 -56.51 96.61 44.89
N ARG A 229 -56.92 96.68 46.17
CA ARG A 229 -56.83 97.91 46.97
C ARG A 229 -55.41 98.10 47.51
N ARG A 230 -55.12 99.31 48.00
CA ARG A 230 -53.85 99.71 48.63
C ARG A 230 -53.21 98.60 49.49
N GLY A 231 -51.94 98.26 49.23
CA GLY A 231 -51.12 97.39 50.08
C GLY A 231 -50.41 96.19 49.42
N LEU A 232 -50.78 95.78 48.20
CA LEU A 232 -50.07 94.69 47.51
C LEU A 232 -48.73 95.13 46.88
N THR A 233 -47.72 94.28 47.00
CA THR A 233 -46.38 94.41 46.39
C THR A 233 -45.99 93.22 45.51
N ASN A 234 -46.72 92.10 45.58
CA ASN A 234 -46.54 90.93 44.73
C ASN A 234 -47.86 90.19 44.47
N TYR A 235 -47.86 89.33 43.44
CA TYR A 235 -48.98 88.44 43.10
C TYR A 235 -48.49 87.23 42.29
N THR A 236 -49.09 86.06 42.52
CA THR A 236 -48.77 84.83 41.77
C THR A 236 -49.93 84.44 40.87
N PHE A 237 -49.68 84.42 39.57
CA PHE A 237 -50.58 83.88 38.56
C PHE A 237 -50.42 82.35 38.52
N GLN A 238 -51.53 81.62 38.63
CA GLN A 238 -51.58 80.15 38.57
C GLN A 238 -52.47 79.69 37.41
N HIS A 239 -52.46 78.38 37.13
CA HIS A 239 -53.22 77.75 36.03
C HIS A 239 -52.81 78.25 34.63
N LEU A 240 -51.52 78.56 34.47
CA LEU A 240 -50.91 78.92 33.19
C LEU A 240 -50.49 77.66 32.40
N HIS A 241 -50.28 77.79 31.10
CA HIS A 241 -49.83 76.71 30.23
C HIS A 241 -48.31 76.48 30.36
N PRO A 242 -47.82 75.22 30.35
CA PRO A 242 -46.39 74.92 30.33
C PRO A 242 -45.66 75.40 29.08
N GLY A 243 -44.38 75.76 29.24
CA GLY A 243 -43.50 76.21 28.18
C GLY A 243 -43.97 77.46 27.42
N THR A 244 -44.85 78.28 28.01
CA THR A 244 -45.56 79.37 27.33
C THR A 244 -45.07 80.75 27.80
N GLN A 245 -44.99 81.72 26.88
CA GLN A 245 -44.57 83.09 27.16
C GLN A 245 -45.75 84.03 27.50
N TYR A 246 -45.58 84.85 28.54
CA TYR A 246 -46.58 85.81 29.03
C TYR A 246 -46.02 87.25 29.17
N TRP A 247 -46.93 88.23 29.09
CA TRP A 247 -46.68 89.68 29.27
C TRP A 247 -47.60 90.24 30.36
N LEU A 248 -47.10 91.16 31.18
CA LEU A 248 -47.81 91.78 32.30
C LEU A 248 -47.76 93.31 32.21
N GLY A 249 -48.91 93.96 32.40
CA GLY A 249 -49.02 95.42 32.59
C GLY A 249 -49.63 95.79 33.95
N LEU A 250 -49.33 97.01 34.44
CA LEU A 250 -49.75 97.57 35.74
C LEU A 250 -50.29 99.01 35.60
N SER A 251 -51.31 99.39 36.36
CA SER A 251 -51.79 100.79 36.48
C SER A 251 -52.40 101.10 37.86
N ILE A 252 -52.57 102.38 38.21
CA ILE A 252 -53.05 102.85 39.52
C ILE A 252 -54.08 103.98 39.42
N THR A 253 -54.92 104.15 40.45
CA THR A 253 -55.93 105.24 40.54
C THR A 253 -56.04 105.85 41.94
N ALA A 254 -56.26 107.17 42.03
CA ALA A 254 -56.67 107.86 43.26
C ALA A 254 -57.52 109.11 42.95
N GLY A 255 -58.71 109.21 43.54
CA GLY A 255 -59.67 110.27 43.22
C GLY A 255 -59.95 110.31 41.70
N PRO A 256 -59.88 111.48 41.04
CA PRO A 256 -60.02 111.59 39.58
C PRO A 256 -58.76 111.20 38.79
N TYR A 257 -57.63 110.89 39.44
CA TYR A 257 -56.37 110.59 38.76
C TYR A 257 -56.19 109.10 38.48
N THR A 258 -55.87 108.75 37.24
CA THR A 258 -55.47 107.39 36.81
C THR A 258 -54.13 107.46 36.08
N VAL A 259 -53.18 106.57 36.42
CA VAL A 259 -51.81 106.60 35.87
C VAL A 259 -51.33 105.18 35.52
N GLY A 260 -50.75 105.03 34.33
CA GLY A 260 -50.14 103.78 33.87
C GLY A 260 -48.76 103.52 34.49
N GLY A 261 -48.42 102.24 34.67
CA GLY A 261 -47.14 101.77 35.22
C GLY A 261 -46.32 100.93 34.25
N PRO A 262 -45.20 100.34 34.71
CA PRO A 262 -44.29 99.50 33.91
C PRO A 262 -44.90 98.16 33.45
N ASN A 263 -44.21 97.49 32.52
CA ASN A 263 -44.56 96.16 32.00
C ASN A 263 -43.40 95.14 32.13
N ALA A 264 -43.69 93.84 31.98
CA ALA A 264 -42.70 92.74 32.08
C ALA A 264 -43.11 91.48 31.28
N THR A 265 -42.15 90.62 30.92
CA THR A 265 -42.40 89.33 30.23
C THR A 265 -41.63 88.15 30.85
N ALA A 266 -42.19 86.95 30.79
CA ALA A 266 -41.55 85.71 31.27
C ALA A 266 -42.12 84.44 30.60
N TRP A 267 -41.42 83.32 30.71
CA TRP A 267 -41.86 81.99 30.27
C TRP A 267 -42.16 81.09 31.48
N THR A 268 -43.13 80.18 31.37
CA THR A 268 -43.30 79.03 32.29
C THR A 268 -42.33 77.89 31.93
N TYR A 269 -42.06 76.98 32.88
CA TYR A 269 -41.22 75.81 32.59
C TYR A 269 -41.93 74.80 31.65
N PRO A 270 -41.22 74.15 30.71
CA PRO A 270 -41.77 73.06 29.89
C PRO A 270 -41.87 71.75 30.70
N LEU A 271 -42.68 70.81 30.20
CA LEU A 271 -42.76 69.44 30.72
C LEU A 271 -41.76 68.50 30.01
N SER A 272 -41.28 67.48 30.72
CA SER A 272 -40.37 66.46 30.18
C SER A 272 -41.08 65.46 29.26
N PRO A 273 -40.38 64.88 28.26
CA PRO A 273 -40.89 63.79 27.43
C PRO A 273 -41.35 62.57 28.25
N GLY A 274 -42.43 61.91 27.82
CA GLY A 274 -42.89 60.64 28.40
C GLY A 274 -42.38 59.42 27.61
N ASN A 275 -42.42 58.22 28.20
CA ASN A 275 -42.14 56.93 27.54
C ASN A 275 -40.95 56.94 26.55
N VAL A 276 -39.78 57.41 26.98
CA VAL A 276 -38.57 57.38 26.14
C VAL A 276 -38.08 55.93 26.03
N THR A 277 -38.22 55.33 24.85
CA THR A 277 -37.77 53.96 24.56
C THR A 277 -36.69 53.97 23.48
N LEU A 278 -35.76 53.02 23.57
CA LEU A 278 -34.70 52.80 22.58
C LEU A 278 -34.76 51.33 22.14
N SER A 279 -34.82 51.07 20.84
CA SER A 279 -34.95 49.73 20.27
C SER A 279 -34.11 49.56 19.01
N SER A 280 -33.82 48.31 18.62
CA SER A 280 -33.20 48.01 17.31
C SER A 280 -34.16 48.43 16.19
N ALA A 281 -33.64 49.15 15.21
CA ALA A 281 -34.35 49.41 13.96
C ALA A 281 -34.04 48.32 12.92
N GLU A 282 -34.54 48.47 11.69
CA GLU A 282 -34.46 47.46 10.63
C GLU A 282 -33.02 47.20 10.13
N GLU A 283 -32.13 48.18 10.21
CA GLU A 283 -30.73 48.03 9.80
C GLU A 283 -29.82 47.60 10.96
N GLN A 284 -28.88 46.70 10.69
CA GLN A 284 -27.98 46.06 11.69
C GLN A 284 -27.14 47.06 12.53
N SER A 285 -26.94 48.27 12.04
CA SER A 285 -26.19 49.38 12.69
C SER A 285 -27.08 50.57 13.08
N SER A 286 -28.39 50.35 13.25
CA SER A 286 -29.37 51.39 13.54
C SER A 286 -30.19 51.16 14.81
N LEU A 287 -30.45 52.23 15.56
CA LEU A 287 -31.34 52.23 16.72
C LEU A 287 -32.40 53.33 16.57
N GLN A 288 -33.66 53.00 16.86
CA GLN A 288 -34.76 53.95 16.88
C GLN A 288 -35.10 54.33 18.32
N THR A 289 -35.28 55.64 18.54
CA THR A 289 -35.77 56.22 19.78
C THR A 289 -37.19 56.74 19.55
N CYS A 290 -38.11 56.44 20.46
CA CYS A 290 -39.47 56.98 20.47
C CYS A 290 -39.79 57.61 21.83
N TRP A 291 -40.67 58.61 21.87
CA TRP A 291 -41.17 59.26 23.09
C TRP A 291 -42.60 59.78 22.92
N SER A 292 -43.31 59.97 24.02
CA SER A 292 -44.62 60.62 24.02
C SER A 292 -44.48 62.13 24.22
N THR A 293 -45.18 62.90 23.39
CA THR A 293 -45.17 64.38 23.42
C THR A 293 -45.89 64.94 24.66
N PRO A 294 -45.20 65.63 25.60
CA PRO A 294 -45.84 66.30 26.74
C PRO A 294 -46.83 67.39 26.34
N ALA A 295 -47.77 67.66 27.23
CA ALA A 295 -48.71 68.77 27.11
C ALA A 295 -48.01 70.13 27.35
N GLY A 296 -48.34 71.13 26.53
CA GLY A 296 -47.75 72.46 26.57
C GLY A 296 -46.74 72.72 25.45
N GLU A 297 -46.32 73.98 25.38
CA GLU A 297 -45.53 74.52 24.29
C GLU A 297 -44.04 74.19 24.42
N ARG A 298 -43.36 74.09 23.27
CA ARG A 298 -41.95 73.72 23.14
C ARG A 298 -41.43 74.11 21.76
N ASP A 299 -40.19 74.56 21.70
CA ASP A 299 -39.55 74.95 20.45
C ASP A 299 -39.06 73.72 19.67
N PHE A 300 -38.39 72.79 20.38
CA PHE A 300 -37.81 71.57 19.80
C PHE A 300 -37.48 70.53 20.88
N TYR A 301 -37.21 69.29 20.44
CA TYR A 301 -36.56 68.25 21.23
C TYR A 301 -35.08 68.16 20.89
N LEU A 302 -34.22 68.07 21.90
CA LEU A 302 -32.82 67.72 21.77
C LEU A 302 -32.64 66.27 22.22
N VAL A 303 -32.34 65.38 21.28
CA VAL A 303 -32.08 63.96 21.52
C VAL A 303 -30.56 63.74 21.54
N THR A 304 -30.04 63.16 22.62
CA THR A 304 -28.60 62.85 22.77
C THR A 304 -28.40 61.36 23.01
N LEU A 305 -27.61 60.71 22.15
CA LEU A 305 -27.22 59.30 22.24
C LEU A 305 -25.84 59.18 22.91
N GLN A 306 -25.69 58.21 23.80
CA GLN A 306 -24.47 57.88 24.54
C GLN A 306 -24.12 56.40 24.35
N GLU A 307 -22.84 56.08 24.25
CA GLU A 307 -22.34 54.69 24.17
C GLU A 307 -22.12 54.16 25.60
N GLY A 308 -22.86 53.13 26.02
CA GLY A 308 -22.92 52.66 27.42
C GLY A 308 -23.86 53.48 28.33
N GLU A 309 -23.78 53.25 29.64
CA GLU A 309 -24.61 53.92 30.66
C GLU A 309 -24.04 55.27 31.14
N ASP A 310 -22.71 55.42 31.17
CA ASP A 310 -21.98 56.63 31.60
C ASP A 310 -20.97 57.14 30.56
N GLY A 311 -21.05 56.66 29.31
CA GLY A 311 -20.03 56.91 28.29
C GLY A 311 -20.19 58.23 27.51
N ALA A 312 -19.24 58.44 26.59
CA ALA A 312 -19.14 59.68 25.84
C ALA A 312 -20.36 59.94 24.94
N LEU A 313 -20.74 61.21 24.83
CA LEU A 313 -21.84 61.68 24.00
C LEU A 313 -21.52 61.40 22.52
N THR A 314 -22.21 60.42 21.94
CA THR A 314 -21.93 59.89 20.60
C THR A 314 -22.55 60.76 19.52
N ARG A 315 -23.78 61.25 19.74
CA ARG A 315 -24.52 62.06 18.76
C ARG A 315 -25.58 62.92 19.43
N ASN A 316 -25.75 64.14 18.93
CA ASN A 316 -26.84 65.05 19.29
C ASN A 316 -27.67 65.39 18.05
N ILE A 317 -29.00 65.33 18.16
CA ILE A 317 -29.94 65.64 17.09
C ILE A 317 -31.02 66.57 17.65
N SER A 318 -31.20 67.72 17.00
CA SER A 318 -32.34 68.61 17.22
C SER A 318 -33.50 68.19 16.31
N VAL A 319 -34.67 67.97 16.90
CA VAL A 319 -35.89 67.48 16.23
C VAL A 319 -37.01 68.48 16.50
N SER A 320 -37.86 68.79 15.52
CA SER A 320 -38.96 69.74 15.75
C SER A 320 -39.91 69.27 16.86
N GLY A 321 -40.61 70.22 17.49
CA GLY A 321 -41.51 69.93 18.62
C GLY A 321 -42.61 68.90 18.31
N ASP A 322 -43.00 68.72 17.04
CA ASP A 322 -44.06 67.79 16.64
C ASP A 322 -43.60 66.34 16.45
N ASN A 323 -42.30 66.07 16.39
CA ASN A 323 -41.78 64.72 16.20
C ASN A 323 -41.77 63.92 17.52
N ASP A 324 -42.11 62.65 17.41
CA ASP A 324 -42.20 61.65 18.49
C ASP A 324 -41.13 60.55 18.39
N HIS A 325 -40.31 60.54 17.33
CA HIS A 325 -39.25 59.55 17.11
C HIS A 325 -38.02 60.12 16.37
N VAL A 326 -36.89 59.43 16.51
CA VAL A 326 -35.65 59.62 15.73
C VAL A 326 -34.93 58.28 15.55
N THR A 327 -34.38 58.05 14.36
CA THR A 327 -33.52 56.89 14.06
C THR A 327 -32.05 57.31 13.94
N PHE A 328 -31.18 56.61 14.65
CA PHE A 328 -29.73 56.78 14.61
C PHE A 328 -29.11 55.73 13.69
N HIS A 329 -28.58 56.14 12.54
CA HIS A 329 -27.91 55.27 11.58
C HIS A 329 -26.38 55.34 11.69
N GLY A 330 -25.69 54.24 11.37
CA GLY A 330 -24.22 54.18 11.34
C GLY A 330 -23.57 54.08 12.73
N LEU A 331 -24.22 53.37 13.65
CA LEU A 331 -23.68 53.04 14.97
C LEU A 331 -22.69 51.87 14.88
N SER A 332 -21.84 51.70 15.90
CA SER A 332 -20.91 50.57 15.95
C SER A 332 -21.69 49.28 16.27
N PRO A 333 -21.62 48.23 15.43
CA PRO A 333 -22.27 46.94 15.70
C PRO A 333 -21.81 46.31 17.02
N GLY A 334 -22.69 45.53 17.66
CA GLY A 334 -22.38 44.78 18.88
C GLY A 334 -22.12 45.63 20.14
N LYS A 335 -22.54 46.91 20.15
CA LYS A 335 -22.40 47.81 21.30
C LYS A 335 -23.73 48.21 21.95
N GLN A 336 -23.66 48.51 23.25
CA GLN A 336 -24.73 49.08 24.05
C GLN A 336 -24.79 50.61 23.93
N TYR A 337 -25.99 51.16 23.80
CA TYR A 337 -26.27 52.59 23.74
C TYR A 337 -27.43 52.98 24.68
N SER A 338 -27.45 54.23 25.12
CA SER A 338 -28.54 54.85 25.88
C SER A 338 -28.90 56.22 25.29
N VAL A 339 -30.13 56.70 25.50
CA VAL A 339 -30.58 57.98 24.92
C VAL A 339 -31.30 58.86 25.94
N GLN A 340 -31.11 60.17 25.81
CA GLN A 340 -31.78 61.21 26.60
C GLN A 340 -32.49 62.18 25.66
N VAL A 341 -33.80 62.39 25.85
CA VAL A 341 -34.63 63.34 25.10
C VAL A 341 -34.92 64.53 25.99
N THR A 342 -34.68 65.75 25.49
CA THR A 342 -34.84 67.01 26.23
C THR A 342 -35.78 67.94 25.50
N ALA A 343 -36.95 68.26 26.07
CA ALA A 343 -37.82 69.33 25.60
C ALA A 343 -37.21 70.69 25.95
N VAL A 344 -37.26 71.64 25.01
CA VAL A 344 -36.76 73.01 25.17
C VAL A 344 -37.89 74.00 24.90
N ALA A 345 -38.06 75.00 25.78
CA ALA A 345 -38.96 76.12 25.59
C ALA A 345 -38.28 77.40 26.10
N GLY A 346 -37.88 78.27 25.17
CA GLY A 346 -37.06 79.45 25.44
C GLY A 346 -35.76 79.07 26.18
N PRO A 347 -35.46 79.69 27.34
CA PRO A 347 -34.25 79.38 28.11
C PRO A 347 -34.37 78.07 28.93
N TYR A 348 -35.54 77.44 29.01
CA TYR A 348 -35.83 76.35 29.93
C TYR A 348 -35.84 74.98 29.25
N ARG A 349 -35.46 73.94 30.01
CA ARG A 349 -35.26 72.58 29.51
C ARG A 349 -35.79 71.54 30.49
N ALA A 350 -36.36 70.45 29.98
CA ALA A 350 -36.84 69.31 30.77
C ALA A 350 -36.53 67.99 30.03
N SER A 351 -35.88 67.03 30.69
CA SER A 351 -35.35 65.83 30.03
C SER A 351 -35.75 64.50 30.66
N ALA A 352 -35.87 63.46 29.84
CA ALA A 352 -36.08 62.07 30.24
C ALA A 352 -35.07 61.13 29.54
N ARG A 353 -34.77 59.98 30.16
CA ARG A 353 -33.82 58.97 29.65
C ARG A 353 -34.53 57.65 29.34
N SER A 354 -34.01 56.89 28.37
CA SER A 354 -34.43 55.51 28.11
C SER A 354 -33.67 54.49 28.97
N THR A 355 -34.14 53.24 28.93
CA THR A 355 -33.30 52.07 29.19
C THR A 355 -32.28 51.88 28.05
N ALA A 356 -31.15 51.23 28.33
CA ALA A 356 -30.15 50.93 27.32
C ALA A 356 -30.61 49.85 26.31
N ALA A 357 -30.10 49.91 25.08
CA ALA A 357 -30.35 48.94 24.02
C ALA A 357 -29.06 48.57 23.29
N TRP A 358 -29.06 47.43 22.60
CA TRP A 358 -27.89 46.89 21.90
C TRP A 358 -28.10 46.91 20.39
N THR A 359 -27.05 47.26 19.65
CA THR A 359 -26.95 47.02 18.20
C THR A 359 -26.61 45.56 17.94
N GLN A 360 -27.06 45.00 16.82
CA GLN A 360 -26.76 43.61 16.47
C GLN A 360 -25.24 43.42 16.23
N PRO A 361 -24.63 42.34 16.72
CA PRO A 361 -23.21 42.08 16.49
C PRO A 361 -22.95 41.54 15.08
N LEU A 362 -21.74 41.79 14.57
CA LEU A 362 -21.29 41.32 13.26
C LEU A 362 -20.60 39.95 13.39
N ALA A 363 -20.89 39.03 12.47
CA ALA A 363 -20.27 37.71 12.46
C ALA A 363 -18.75 37.81 12.23
N PRO A 364 -17.91 36.97 12.88
CA PRO A 364 -16.47 37.10 12.80
C PRO A 364 -15.93 36.69 11.43
N SER A 365 -14.92 37.41 10.95
CA SER A 365 -14.23 37.16 9.69
C SER A 365 -13.05 36.19 9.86
N GLY A 366 -12.43 35.78 8.75
CA GLY A 366 -11.22 34.94 8.76
C GLY A 366 -11.40 33.54 9.37
N VAL A 367 -12.63 33.03 9.46
CA VAL A 367 -12.93 31.73 10.10
C VAL A 367 -12.23 30.59 9.37
N SER A 368 -11.34 29.88 10.08
CA SER A 368 -10.64 28.72 9.58
C SER A 368 -10.67 27.56 10.58
N LEU A 369 -10.57 26.34 10.06
CA LEU A 369 -10.57 25.10 10.84
C LEU A 369 -9.46 24.20 10.29
N SER A 370 -8.57 23.72 11.15
CA SER A 370 -7.41 22.91 10.74
C SER A 370 -7.13 21.79 11.73
N SER A 371 -6.90 20.58 11.23
CA SER A 371 -6.48 19.42 12.02
C SER A 371 -4.99 19.39 12.35
N GLN A 372 -4.14 20.17 11.66
CA GLN A 372 -2.67 20.19 11.86
C GLN A 372 -1.98 18.79 11.89
N GLY A 373 -2.54 17.78 11.22
CA GLY A 373 -2.04 16.40 11.28
C GLY A 373 -2.60 15.55 12.43
N SER A 374 -3.42 16.12 13.31
CA SER A 374 -4.02 15.44 14.46
C SER A 374 -5.23 14.58 14.06
N PRO A 375 -5.31 13.32 14.55
CA PRO A 375 -6.52 12.51 14.45
C PRO A 375 -7.54 12.82 15.56
N TYR A 376 -7.16 13.53 16.62
CA TYR A 376 -8.01 13.75 17.81
C TYR A 376 -8.37 15.22 18.06
N SER A 377 -7.86 16.15 17.24
CA SER A 377 -8.13 17.56 17.45
C SER A 377 -8.27 18.41 16.18
N LEU A 378 -8.97 19.53 16.37
CA LEU A 378 -9.16 20.59 15.38
C LEU A 378 -8.91 21.93 16.06
N LEU A 379 -8.01 22.73 15.49
CA LEU A 379 -7.86 24.14 15.83
C LEU A 379 -8.85 24.95 14.98
N ALA A 380 -9.81 25.60 15.65
CA ALA A 380 -10.60 26.68 15.06
C ALA A 380 -9.88 28.02 15.31
N SER A 381 -9.94 28.93 14.34
CA SER A 381 -9.49 30.32 14.50
C SER A 381 -10.33 31.29 13.68
N TRP A 382 -10.40 32.54 14.14
CA TRP A 382 -11.17 33.62 13.53
C TRP A 382 -10.57 34.98 13.91
N GLU A 383 -10.94 36.04 13.19
CA GLU A 383 -10.51 37.41 13.49
C GLU A 383 -11.34 38.02 14.63
N GLU A 384 -10.77 38.95 15.40
CA GLU A 384 -11.51 39.58 16.50
C GLU A 384 -12.68 40.42 15.97
N ALA A 385 -13.88 40.13 16.45
CA ALA A 385 -15.10 40.84 16.09
C ALA A 385 -15.69 41.63 17.28
N VAL A 386 -16.55 42.59 16.96
CA VAL A 386 -17.09 43.55 17.93
C VAL A 386 -18.33 42.96 18.63
N GLY A 387 -18.18 42.65 19.91
CA GLY A 387 -19.20 42.08 20.80
C GLY A 387 -18.62 41.76 22.18
N GLU A 388 -19.37 41.05 23.02
CA GLU A 388 -18.93 40.64 24.36
C GLU A 388 -18.18 39.29 24.37
N GLY A 389 -18.43 38.45 23.36
CA GLY A 389 -17.83 37.13 23.26
C GLY A 389 -18.31 36.33 22.05
N TYR A 390 -17.98 35.04 22.06
CA TYR A 390 -18.27 34.10 20.98
C TYR A 390 -19.00 32.87 21.52
N VAL A 391 -20.00 32.39 20.77
CA VAL A 391 -20.57 31.05 20.93
C VAL A 391 -20.06 30.19 19.80
N LEU A 392 -19.39 29.11 20.18
CA LEU A 392 -18.82 28.11 19.31
C LEU A 392 -19.66 26.83 19.35
N VAL A 393 -19.91 26.25 18.18
CA VAL A 393 -20.66 25.02 17.99
C VAL A 393 -19.80 24.09 17.14
N LEU A 394 -19.37 22.96 17.71
CA LEU A 394 -18.75 21.89 16.91
C LEU A 394 -19.67 20.66 16.93
N SER A 395 -20.01 20.17 15.74
CA SER A 395 -20.84 18.98 15.56
C SER A 395 -20.22 18.01 14.53
N PRO A 396 -20.27 16.69 14.76
CA PRO A 396 -20.30 15.74 13.66
C PRO A 396 -21.58 15.99 12.85
N MET A 397 -21.58 15.63 11.56
CA MET A 397 -22.68 15.85 10.59
C MET A 397 -24.11 15.59 11.13
N GLU A 398 -24.30 14.69 12.12
CA GLU A 398 -25.62 14.34 12.68
C GLU A 398 -25.60 14.17 14.24
N HIS A 399 -25.15 15.18 15.00
CA HIS A 399 -25.08 15.21 16.50
C HIS A 399 -23.88 14.44 17.11
N PRO A 400 -23.48 14.67 18.39
CA PRO A 400 -23.89 15.71 19.34
C PRO A 400 -23.07 17.00 19.22
N VAL A 401 -23.59 18.07 19.81
CA VAL A 401 -23.02 19.41 19.76
C VAL A 401 -22.13 19.67 20.98
N LYS A 402 -20.87 20.10 20.75
CA LYS A 402 -20.01 20.64 21.79
C LYS A 402 -20.06 22.18 21.75
N ASN A 403 -21.02 22.73 22.48
CA ASN A 403 -21.14 24.18 22.69
C ASN A 403 -19.99 24.68 23.57
N SER A 404 -19.44 25.84 23.25
CA SER A 404 -18.43 26.52 24.07
C SER A 404 -18.62 28.03 23.97
N SER A 405 -18.76 28.69 25.12
CA SER A 405 -18.86 30.14 25.24
C SER A 405 -17.49 30.71 25.59
N LEU A 406 -16.97 31.63 24.78
CA LEU A 406 -15.72 32.32 25.01
C LEU A 406 -15.94 33.82 25.21
N LEU A 407 -15.13 34.43 26.05
CA LEU A 407 -15.08 35.88 26.21
C LEU A 407 -14.37 36.53 25.00
N ARG A 408 -14.64 37.82 24.78
CA ARG A 408 -13.89 38.65 23.83
C ARG A 408 -12.37 38.57 24.11
N GLY A 409 -11.58 38.64 23.04
CA GLY A 409 -10.11 38.57 23.07
C GLY A 409 -9.55 37.18 22.75
N VAL A 410 -10.38 36.13 22.76
CA VAL A 410 -10.00 34.80 22.27
C VAL A 410 -10.34 34.69 20.77
N THR A 411 -9.32 34.44 19.95
CA THR A 411 -9.39 34.33 18.48
C THR A 411 -9.10 32.92 17.96
N ASN A 412 -8.80 31.97 18.85
CA ASN A 412 -8.60 30.57 18.51
C ASN A 412 -9.09 29.64 19.62
N PHE A 413 -9.43 28.41 19.25
CA PHE A 413 -9.86 27.37 20.19
C PHE A 413 -9.57 25.98 19.65
N THR A 414 -8.90 25.16 20.46
CA THR A 414 -8.59 23.77 20.09
C THR A 414 -9.61 22.82 20.69
N TYR A 415 -10.34 22.12 19.82
CA TYR A 415 -11.21 21.03 20.21
C TYR A 415 -10.41 19.73 20.33
N GLU A 416 -10.15 19.30 21.57
CA GLU A 416 -9.51 18.02 21.89
C GLU A 416 -10.53 16.89 22.14
N GLY A 417 -10.09 15.65 21.94
CA GLY A 417 -10.86 14.43 22.19
C GLY A 417 -11.88 14.07 21.09
N LEU A 418 -11.64 14.52 19.86
CA LEU A 418 -12.49 14.26 18.70
C LEU A 418 -12.32 12.84 18.15
N ARG A 419 -13.28 12.40 17.33
CA ARG A 419 -13.22 11.10 16.64
C ARG A 419 -12.28 11.22 15.42
N PRO A 420 -11.33 10.30 15.23
CA PRO A 420 -10.51 10.23 14.02
C PRO A 420 -11.31 10.01 12.74
N GLY A 421 -10.77 10.50 11.63
CA GLY A 421 -11.36 10.38 10.30
C GLY A 421 -12.79 10.90 10.19
N THR A 422 -13.19 11.87 11.01
CA THR A 422 -14.58 12.34 11.07
C THR A 422 -14.68 13.76 10.51
N LEU A 423 -15.68 14.00 9.66
CA LEU A 423 -16.01 15.33 9.17
C LEU A 423 -16.79 16.09 10.25
N TYR A 424 -16.21 17.20 10.69
CA TYR A 424 -16.81 18.10 11.66
C TYR A 424 -17.25 19.39 10.99
N THR A 425 -18.41 19.88 11.40
CA THR A 425 -18.93 21.21 11.10
C THR A 425 -18.68 22.10 12.31
N PHE A 426 -17.98 23.21 12.09
CA PHE A 426 -17.74 24.27 13.06
C PHE A 426 -18.58 25.49 12.70
N GLU A 427 -19.27 26.04 13.69
CA GLU A 427 -19.99 27.29 13.59
C GLU A 427 -19.55 28.24 14.70
N VAL A 428 -19.38 29.51 14.35
CA VAL A 428 -19.07 30.58 15.31
C VAL A 428 -19.99 31.78 15.10
N SER A 429 -20.56 32.27 16.20
CA SER A 429 -21.36 33.50 16.27
C SER A 429 -20.80 34.43 17.34
N THR A 430 -20.85 35.73 17.10
CA THR A 430 -20.60 36.76 18.13
C THR A 430 -21.86 37.01 18.96
N VAL A 431 -21.66 37.32 20.23
CA VAL A 431 -22.73 37.66 21.19
C VAL A 431 -22.58 39.10 21.64
N ALA A 432 -23.68 39.83 21.75
CA ALA A 432 -23.74 41.16 22.35
C ALA A 432 -25.11 41.36 23.02
N GLY A 433 -25.14 41.32 24.36
CA GLY A 433 -26.37 41.27 25.13
C GLY A 433 -27.25 40.07 24.73
N PRO A 434 -28.55 40.27 24.43
CA PRO A 434 -29.44 39.18 24.01
C PRO A 434 -29.30 38.78 22.54
N TYR A 435 -28.44 39.45 21.76
CA TYR A 435 -28.33 39.25 20.31
C TYR A 435 -27.13 38.38 19.93
N THR A 436 -27.34 37.47 18.98
CA THR A 436 -26.29 36.68 18.32
C THR A 436 -26.19 37.04 16.85
N SER A 437 -24.98 37.02 16.29
CA SER A 437 -24.78 37.17 14.85
C SER A 437 -25.25 35.93 14.09
N THR A 438 -25.41 36.08 12.77
CA THR A 438 -25.44 34.92 11.87
C THR A 438 -24.20 34.03 12.09
N PRO A 439 -24.36 32.70 12.17
CA PRO A 439 -23.23 31.80 12.36
C PRO A 439 -22.40 31.66 11.07
N GLN A 440 -21.08 31.77 11.19
CA GLN A 440 -20.15 31.42 10.12
C GLN A 440 -19.83 29.93 10.19
N ARG A 441 -20.10 29.18 9.11
CA ARG A 441 -20.00 27.72 9.04
C ARG A 441 -18.82 27.28 8.16
N ILE A 442 -17.97 26.41 8.68
CA ILE A 442 -16.89 25.73 7.94
C ILE A 442 -16.84 24.24 8.31
N THR A 443 -16.36 23.40 7.40
CA THR A 443 -16.24 21.95 7.62
C THR A 443 -14.80 21.46 7.42
N HIS A 444 -14.30 20.60 8.30
CA HIS A 444 -12.96 20.01 8.18
C HIS A 444 -12.91 18.57 8.72
N TRP A 445 -11.97 17.77 8.21
CA TRP A 445 -11.75 16.39 8.64
C TRP A 445 -10.64 16.29 9.68
N THR A 446 -10.84 15.46 10.72
CA THR A 446 -9.73 14.94 11.54
C THR A 446 -8.95 13.87 10.75
N TYR A 447 -7.67 13.69 11.04
CA TYR A 447 -6.88 12.65 10.35
C TYR A 447 -7.40 11.24 10.68
N PRO A 448 -7.38 10.29 9.73
CA PRO A 448 -7.74 8.91 9.98
C PRO A 448 -6.63 8.17 10.75
N LEU A 449 -7.02 7.23 11.60
CA LEU A 449 -6.06 6.30 12.19
C LEU A 449 -5.57 5.28 11.14
N PRO A 450 -4.31 4.81 11.24
CA PRO A 450 -3.83 3.76 10.36
C PRO A 450 -4.60 2.46 10.57
N LEU A 451 -4.91 1.77 9.47
CA LEU A 451 -5.42 0.39 9.45
C LEU A 451 -4.58 -0.54 10.34
N GLN A 452 -5.14 -1.66 10.79
CA GLN A 452 -4.46 -2.58 11.71
C GLN A 452 -4.17 -3.93 11.05
N GLN A 453 -3.17 -4.66 11.55
CA GLN A 453 -2.86 -6.03 11.12
C GLN A 453 -2.71 -6.17 9.59
N LEU A 454 -2.03 -5.22 8.94
CA LEU A 454 -1.71 -5.36 7.52
C LEU A 454 -0.79 -6.57 7.33
N THR A 455 -1.23 -7.52 6.52
CA THR A 455 -0.48 -8.71 6.14
C THR A 455 -0.54 -8.86 4.63
N LEU A 456 0.56 -9.33 4.05
CA LEU A 456 0.66 -9.75 2.66
C LEU A 456 0.92 -11.25 2.68
N SER A 457 0.24 -12.00 1.80
CA SER A 457 0.30 -13.46 1.80
C SER A 457 0.11 -14.02 0.38
N ASN A 458 0.97 -14.95 -0.05
CA ASN A 458 0.79 -15.63 -1.33
C ASN A 458 -0.30 -16.72 -1.34
N GLN A 459 -0.72 -17.24 -0.19
CA GLN A 459 -1.70 -18.35 -0.09
C GLN A 459 -1.33 -19.59 -0.95
N GLY A 460 -0.05 -19.78 -1.28
CA GLY A 460 0.42 -20.83 -2.18
C GLY A 460 0.39 -20.48 -3.68
N HIS A 461 -0.07 -19.29 -4.06
CA HIS A 461 -0.12 -18.84 -5.45
C HIS A 461 1.22 -18.24 -5.92
N SER A 462 1.60 -18.57 -7.16
CA SER A 462 2.88 -18.15 -7.73
C SER A 462 2.85 -16.78 -8.41
N THR A 463 1.69 -16.33 -8.90
CA THR A 463 1.56 -15.06 -9.64
C THR A 463 0.67 -14.04 -8.93
N SER A 464 0.33 -14.27 -7.66
CA SER A 464 -0.52 -13.35 -6.90
C SER A 464 -0.15 -13.24 -5.44
N LEU A 465 -0.47 -12.08 -4.86
CA LEU A 465 -0.37 -11.80 -3.42
C LEU A 465 -1.70 -11.24 -2.93
N GLN A 466 -2.26 -11.85 -1.89
CA GLN A 466 -3.41 -11.33 -1.17
C GLN A 466 -2.95 -10.51 0.02
N ALA A 467 -3.29 -9.23 -0.02
CA ALA A 467 -3.22 -8.33 1.11
C ALA A 467 -4.49 -8.46 1.96
N SER A 468 -4.34 -8.48 3.28
CA SER A 468 -5.46 -8.41 4.21
C SER A 468 -5.13 -7.52 5.41
N TRP A 469 -6.15 -6.82 5.92
CA TRP A 469 -6.03 -5.90 7.04
C TRP A 469 -7.33 -5.86 7.85
N ARG A 470 -7.21 -5.51 9.12
CA ARG A 470 -8.33 -5.11 9.95
C ARG A 470 -8.63 -3.63 9.67
N ALA A 471 -9.92 -3.33 9.50
CA ALA A 471 -10.40 -1.97 9.26
C ALA A 471 -9.92 -0.99 10.34
N ALA A 472 -9.75 0.28 9.96
CA ALA A 472 -9.36 1.33 10.90
C ALA A 472 -10.44 1.51 11.99
N PRO A 473 -10.08 1.80 13.26
CA PRO A 473 -11.06 1.83 14.36
C PRO A 473 -12.19 2.86 14.23
N ALA A 474 -12.00 3.93 13.44
CA ALA A 474 -13.00 4.97 13.20
C ALA A 474 -12.72 5.74 11.89
N GLY A 475 -13.77 6.22 11.25
CA GLY A 475 -13.73 7.34 10.29
C GLY A 475 -13.13 7.09 8.90
N SER A 476 -12.59 5.91 8.58
CA SER A 476 -12.05 5.67 7.24
C SER A 476 -13.15 5.71 6.18
N THR A 477 -13.01 6.57 5.17
CA THR A 477 -13.80 6.58 3.93
C THR A 477 -13.31 5.53 2.93
N GLY A 478 -12.04 5.12 3.04
CA GLY A 478 -11.45 4.07 2.21
C GLY A 478 -10.01 3.76 2.59
N TYR A 479 -9.35 2.95 1.76
CA TYR A 479 -7.92 2.66 1.85
C TYR A 479 -7.27 2.87 0.49
N THR A 480 -6.03 3.36 0.50
CA THR A 480 -5.20 3.50 -0.71
C THR A 480 -3.84 2.90 -0.44
N GLY A 481 -3.23 2.32 -1.46
CA GLY A 481 -1.91 1.71 -1.32
C GLY A 481 -1.22 1.43 -2.63
N THR A 482 0.07 1.13 -2.51
CA THR A 482 1.00 0.93 -3.60
C THR A 482 1.80 -0.33 -3.32
N LEU A 483 1.78 -1.25 -4.28
CA LEU A 483 2.62 -2.44 -4.28
C LEU A 483 3.93 -2.11 -4.99
N TRP A 484 5.03 -2.25 -4.26
CA TRP A 484 6.39 -2.03 -4.72
C TRP A 484 7.13 -3.35 -4.91
N GLU A 485 8.02 -3.41 -5.90
CA GLU A 485 9.04 -4.45 -5.98
C GLU A 485 10.14 -4.14 -4.95
N THR A 486 10.39 -5.05 -4.00
CA THR A 486 11.13 -4.70 -2.78
C THR A 486 12.60 -4.33 -3.03
N LYS A 487 13.24 -4.88 -4.06
CA LYS A 487 14.69 -4.73 -4.34
C LYS A 487 14.97 -3.54 -5.24
N SER A 488 14.20 -3.35 -6.31
CA SER A 488 14.33 -2.23 -7.24
C SER A 488 13.62 -0.96 -6.77
N GLN A 489 12.68 -1.08 -5.83
CA GLN A 489 11.76 -0.01 -5.42
C GLN A 489 10.88 0.51 -6.58
N GLU A 490 10.67 -0.31 -7.62
CA GLU A 490 9.77 0.04 -8.72
C GLU A 490 8.29 -0.13 -8.32
N GLN A 491 7.46 0.80 -8.79
CA GLN A 491 6.02 0.80 -8.54
C GLN A 491 5.33 -0.24 -9.45
N VAL A 492 4.70 -1.25 -8.86
CA VAL A 492 4.10 -2.38 -9.61
C VAL A 492 2.62 -2.17 -9.87
N LYS A 493 1.82 -1.97 -8.82
CA LYS A 493 0.36 -1.72 -8.91
C LYS A 493 -0.09 -0.74 -7.83
N ASN A 494 -1.03 0.16 -8.17
CA ASN A 494 -1.71 1.05 -7.22
C ASN A 494 -3.13 0.54 -6.97
N MET A 495 -3.61 0.69 -5.73
CA MET A 495 -4.96 0.31 -5.32
C MET A 495 -5.65 1.45 -4.57
N THR A 496 -6.96 1.57 -4.79
CA THR A 496 -7.86 2.37 -3.96
C THR A 496 -9.17 1.61 -3.77
N VAL A 497 -9.58 1.40 -2.52
CA VAL A 497 -10.80 0.68 -2.14
C VAL A 497 -11.66 1.50 -1.20
N GLY A 498 -12.97 1.23 -1.22
CA GLY A 498 -13.89 1.72 -0.19
C GLY A 498 -13.63 1.10 1.18
N ASN A 499 -14.14 1.74 2.23
CA ASN A 499 -14.02 1.31 3.62
C ASN A 499 -14.53 -0.11 3.94
N ASN A 500 -15.46 -0.62 3.13
CA ASN A 500 -16.02 -1.97 3.23
C ASN A 500 -15.00 -3.10 2.97
N TRP A 501 -13.86 -2.80 2.35
CA TRP A 501 -12.86 -3.79 1.95
C TRP A 501 -11.85 -4.06 3.06
N THR A 502 -11.59 -5.34 3.33
CA THR A 502 -10.60 -5.84 4.31
C THR A 502 -9.49 -6.68 3.68
N ASN A 503 -9.59 -7.00 2.39
CA ASN A 503 -8.56 -7.68 1.62
C ASN A 503 -8.59 -7.26 0.14
N VAL A 504 -7.45 -7.38 -0.56
CA VAL A 504 -7.31 -7.19 -2.01
C VAL A 504 -6.27 -8.19 -2.52
N THR A 505 -6.52 -8.78 -3.69
CA THR A 505 -5.56 -9.66 -4.36
C THR A 505 -4.91 -8.92 -5.52
N PHE A 506 -3.58 -8.94 -5.57
CA PHE A 506 -2.76 -8.43 -6.67
C PHE A 506 -2.33 -9.61 -7.54
N GLU A 507 -2.76 -9.65 -8.80
CA GLU A 507 -2.38 -10.69 -9.77
C GLU A 507 -1.26 -10.23 -10.71
N ASP A 508 -0.88 -11.04 -11.71
CA ASP A 508 0.17 -10.79 -12.70
C ASP A 508 1.57 -10.53 -12.13
N LEU A 509 1.85 -11.04 -10.93
CA LEU A 509 3.14 -10.89 -10.27
C LEU A 509 4.15 -11.95 -10.75
N VAL A 510 5.44 -11.61 -10.69
CA VAL A 510 6.54 -12.53 -11.03
C VAL A 510 6.68 -13.56 -9.90
N PRO A 511 6.75 -14.87 -10.18
CA PRO A 511 6.94 -15.90 -9.15
C PRO A 511 8.27 -15.80 -8.42
N GLY A 512 8.29 -16.22 -7.15
CA GLY A 512 9.48 -16.20 -6.32
C GLY A 512 10.09 -14.81 -6.08
N ARG A 513 9.34 -13.73 -6.31
CA ARG A 513 9.79 -12.34 -6.13
C ARG A 513 9.19 -11.71 -4.88
N GLN A 514 9.97 -10.86 -4.22
CA GLN A 514 9.58 -10.12 -3.02
C GLN A 514 8.87 -8.81 -3.37
N TYR A 515 7.73 -8.56 -2.73
CA TYR A 515 6.97 -7.32 -2.88
C TYR A 515 6.64 -6.71 -1.52
N THR A 516 6.67 -5.37 -1.46
CA THR A 516 6.28 -4.58 -0.30
C THR A 516 5.03 -3.80 -0.63
N LEU A 517 3.94 -4.05 0.09
CA LEU A 517 2.71 -3.28 0.00
C LEU A 517 2.71 -2.18 1.06
N GLU A 518 2.60 -0.93 0.61
CA GLU A 518 2.40 0.24 1.46
C GLU A 518 0.93 0.68 1.39
N MET A 519 0.26 0.80 2.54
CA MET A 519 -1.15 1.21 2.62
C MET A 519 -1.39 2.29 3.68
N ALA A 520 -2.32 3.20 3.37
CA ALA A 520 -2.87 4.18 4.30
C ALA A 520 -4.40 4.14 4.28
N ALA A 521 -5.01 4.41 5.43
CA ALA A 521 -6.44 4.71 5.53
C ALA A 521 -6.69 6.16 5.07
N MET A 522 -7.84 6.40 4.46
CA MET A 522 -8.24 7.72 3.97
C MET A 522 -9.47 8.22 4.72
N ALA A 523 -9.54 9.53 4.98
CA ALA A 523 -10.75 10.23 5.39
C ALA A 523 -10.81 11.57 4.65
N GLY A 524 -11.71 11.64 3.66
CA GLY A 524 -11.71 12.73 2.69
C GLY A 524 -10.35 12.81 1.95
N PRO A 525 -9.68 13.98 1.89
CA PRO A 525 -8.38 14.12 1.25
C PRO A 525 -7.20 13.63 2.09
N TYR A 526 -7.41 13.34 3.39
CA TYR A 526 -6.31 13.02 4.32
C TYR A 526 -5.99 11.54 4.35
N ARG A 527 -4.68 11.24 4.43
CA ARG A 527 -4.13 9.89 4.57
C ARG A 527 -3.57 9.68 5.97
N SER A 528 -3.76 8.49 6.53
CA SER A 528 -3.07 8.07 7.76
C SER A 528 -1.56 7.92 7.51
N PRO A 529 -0.75 7.80 8.57
CA PRO A 529 0.57 7.19 8.45
C PRO A 529 0.48 5.85 7.69
N VAL A 530 1.47 5.61 6.83
CA VAL A 530 1.55 4.40 6.01
C VAL A 530 1.92 3.20 6.88
N ARG A 531 1.31 2.04 6.63
CA ARG A 531 1.82 0.74 7.07
C ARG A 531 2.35 -0.04 5.88
N SER A 532 3.47 -0.72 6.09
CA SER A 532 4.05 -1.66 5.14
C SER A 532 3.82 -3.11 5.57
N ALA A 533 3.61 -3.99 4.59
CA ALA A 533 3.75 -5.43 4.75
C ALA A 533 4.51 -5.99 3.55
N THR A 534 5.41 -6.94 3.79
CA THR A 534 6.28 -7.50 2.77
C THR A 534 6.15 -9.02 2.76
N ASP A 535 5.97 -9.60 1.59
CA ASP A 535 5.96 -11.04 1.38
C ASP A 535 6.50 -11.40 -0.01
N TRP A 536 6.78 -12.68 -0.24
CA TRP A 536 7.22 -13.23 -1.52
C TRP A 536 6.07 -13.94 -2.21
N THR A 537 5.95 -13.80 -3.53
CA THR A 537 5.13 -14.71 -4.34
C THR A 537 5.68 -16.14 -4.24
N TYR A 538 4.80 -17.14 -4.33
CA TYR A 538 5.25 -18.53 -4.21
C TYR A 538 6.13 -18.92 -5.42
N PRO A 539 7.28 -19.57 -5.24
CA PRO A 539 8.12 -19.95 -6.38
C PRO A 539 7.42 -21.05 -7.20
N LEU A 540 7.47 -20.94 -8.53
CA LEU A 540 6.89 -21.95 -9.41
C LEU A 540 7.78 -23.21 -9.45
N ALA A 541 7.19 -24.40 -9.28
CA ALA A 541 7.95 -25.65 -9.32
C ALA A 541 8.70 -25.79 -10.67
N PRO A 542 9.97 -26.23 -10.67
CA PRO A 542 10.73 -26.38 -11.91
C PRO A 542 10.07 -27.43 -12.82
N ALA A 543 9.88 -27.05 -14.08
CA ALA A 543 9.36 -27.91 -15.14
C ALA A 543 10.49 -28.72 -15.81
N GLY A 544 10.14 -29.65 -16.69
CA GLY A 544 11.11 -30.41 -17.49
C GLY A 544 12.09 -31.27 -16.70
N VAL A 545 11.82 -31.51 -15.41
CA VAL A 545 12.73 -32.28 -14.54
C VAL A 545 12.86 -33.69 -15.06
N THR A 546 14.05 -33.99 -15.58
CA THR A 546 14.43 -35.27 -16.15
C THR A 546 15.67 -35.79 -15.43
N LEU A 547 15.71 -37.11 -15.25
CA LEU A 547 16.87 -37.83 -14.74
C LEU A 547 17.24 -38.83 -15.83
N THR A 548 18.48 -38.80 -16.29
CA THR A 548 18.93 -39.57 -17.45
C THR A 548 20.25 -40.27 -17.15
N ASN A 549 20.52 -41.37 -17.86
CA ASN A 549 21.78 -42.09 -17.75
C ASN A 549 22.50 -42.22 -19.09
N THR A 550 23.71 -41.67 -19.19
CA THR A 550 24.58 -41.74 -20.37
C THR A 550 25.41 -43.04 -20.41
N ARG A 551 24.77 -44.19 -20.18
CA ARG A 551 25.40 -45.53 -20.11
C ARG A 551 26.49 -45.70 -19.04
N HIS A 552 26.33 -45.04 -17.89
CA HIS A 552 27.27 -45.12 -16.76
C HIS A 552 26.66 -45.84 -15.55
N PRO A 553 27.40 -46.79 -14.92
CA PRO A 553 26.91 -47.53 -13.77
C PRO A 553 26.96 -46.71 -12.45
N LEU A 554 27.76 -45.64 -12.40
CA LEU A 554 28.06 -44.89 -11.16
C LEU A 554 27.52 -43.46 -11.14
N GLY A 555 26.71 -43.05 -12.11
CA GLY A 555 26.22 -41.68 -12.18
C GLY A 555 24.93 -41.49 -12.97
N LEU A 556 24.25 -40.38 -12.68
CA LEU A 556 22.99 -39.96 -13.30
C LEU A 556 23.02 -38.45 -13.53
N SER A 557 22.50 -38.01 -14.68
CA SER A 557 22.45 -36.62 -15.10
C SER A 557 21.04 -36.08 -14.92
N ALA A 558 20.89 -35.11 -14.02
CA ALA A 558 19.66 -34.35 -13.82
C ALA A 558 19.65 -33.10 -14.71
N VAL A 559 18.53 -32.82 -15.36
CA VAL A 559 18.29 -31.59 -16.14
C VAL A 559 16.88 -31.10 -15.83
N TRP A 560 16.69 -29.78 -15.79
CA TRP A 560 15.38 -29.15 -15.61
C TRP A 560 15.29 -27.84 -16.39
N ASP A 561 14.07 -27.39 -16.66
CA ASP A 561 13.84 -26.14 -17.38
C ASP A 561 14.27 -24.94 -16.53
N LYS A 562 14.62 -23.83 -17.20
CA LYS A 562 14.84 -22.55 -16.52
C LYS A 562 13.56 -22.16 -15.77
N ALA A 563 13.65 -21.98 -14.45
CA ALA A 563 12.52 -21.58 -13.64
C ALA A 563 11.94 -20.23 -14.09
N ALA A 564 10.61 -20.12 -14.03
CA ALA A 564 9.90 -18.88 -14.31
C ALA A 564 9.86 -18.01 -13.06
N GLY A 565 10.42 -16.80 -13.16
CA GLY A 565 10.52 -15.84 -12.06
C GLY A 565 11.88 -15.83 -11.38
N ASP A 566 11.91 -15.34 -10.14
CA ASP A 566 13.12 -15.19 -9.35
C ASP A 566 13.37 -16.45 -8.50
N VAL A 567 14.64 -16.83 -8.38
CA VAL A 567 15.10 -18.01 -7.63
C VAL A 567 16.35 -17.64 -6.86
N ASP A 568 16.45 -18.10 -5.61
CA ASP A 568 17.68 -17.96 -4.81
C ASP A 568 18.59 -19.19 -4.99
N GLN A 569 18.02 -20.40 -5.00
CA GLN A 569 18.75 -21.67 -5.16
C GLN A 569 17.82 -22.83 -5.53
N PHE A 570 18.38 -23.93 -6.05
CA PHE A 570 17.68 -25.21 -6.19
C PHE A 570 18.26 -26.25 -5.22
N HIS A 571 17.40 -26.98 -4.52
CA HIS A 571 17.77 -28.11 -3.68
C HIS A 571 17.32 -29.42 -4.33
N LEU A 572 18.30 -30.24 -4.71
CA LEU A 572 18.10 -31.55 -5.33
C LEU A 572 18.18 -32.64 -4.26
N GLN A 573 17.14 -33.46 -4.16
CA GLN A 573 17.11 -34.65 -3.31
C GLN A 573 17.05 -35.89 -4.20
N LEU A 574 18.15 -36.63 -4.26
CA LEU A 574 18.23 -37.92 -4.95
C LEU A 574 18.27 -39.03 -3.90
N TYR A 575 17.36 -40.01 -3.97
CA TYR A 575 17.31 -41.14 -3.04
C TYR A 575 16.87 -42.42 -3.74
N SER A 576 17.04 -43.56 -3.08
CA SER A 576 16.50 -44.85 -3.54
C SER A 576 15.56 -45.45 -2.49
N LYS A 577 14.62 -46.28 -2.94
CA LYS A 577 13.77 -47.09 -2.04
C LYS A 577 14.48 -48.37 -1.56
N SER A 578 15.45 -48.86 -2.33
CA SER A 578 16.19 -50.11 -2.03
C SER A 578 17.59 -49.88 -1.46
N HIS A 579 17.98 -48.62 -1.24
CA HIS A 579 19.30 -48.26 -0.75
C HIS A 579 19.21 -46.99 0.10
N THR A 580 19.85 -46.97 1.26
CA THR A 580 19.79 -45.86 2.23
C THR A 580 20.54 -44.60 1.78
N ALA A 581 21.26 -44.66 0.66
CA ALA A 581 21.99 -43.53 0.11
C ALA A 581 21.04 -42.44 -0.44
N GLN A 582 20.89 -41.37 0.34
CA GLN A 582 20.30 -40.11 -0.08
C GLN A 582 21.41 -39.07 -0.34
N ARG A 583 21.33 -38.35 -1.46
CA ARG A 583 22.18 -37.22 -1.80
C ARG A 583 21.32 -35.96 -1.85
N ASN A 584 21.62 -35.02 -0.96
CA ASN A 584 20.98 -33.70 -0.92
C ASN A 584 22.03 -32.66 -1.33
N ILE A 585 21.80 -31.97 -2.44
CA ILE A 585 22.72 -30.98 -3.01
C ILE A 585 21.96 -29.67 -3.21
N SER A 586 22.55 -28.54 -2.84
CA SER A 586 22.06 -27.22 -3.23
C SER A 586 22.94 -26.66 -4.35
N VAL A 587 22.31 -26.10 -5.38
CA VAL A 587 22.97 -25.42 -6.51
C VAL A 587 22.43 -24.00 -6.68
N GLY A 588 23.23 -23.14 -7.32
CA GLY A 588 22.88 -21.73 -7.54
C GLY A 588 21.69 -21.55 -8.50
N PRO A 589 21.13 -20.33 -8.57
CA PRO A 589 19.88 -20.06 -9.27
C PRO A 589 20.00 -20.11 -10.80
N ASN A 590 21.21 -20.02 -11.34
CA ASN A 590 21.49 -20.12 -12.78
C ASN A 590 21.80 -21.57 -13.23
N THR A 591 21.85 -22.53 -12.30
CA THR A 591 22.13 -23.94 -12.61
C THR A 591 20.85 -24.65 -13.03
N HIS A 592 20.89 -25.32 -14.18
CA HIS A 592 19.77 -26.06 -14.78
C HIS A 592 20.11 -27.54 -15.09
N ASN A 593 21.32 -27.97 -14.73
CA ASN A 593 21.79 -29.34 -14.85
C ASN A 593 22.68 -29.72 -13.66
N PHE A 594 22.72 -31.01 -13.31
CA PHE A 594 23.61 -31.53 -12.28
C PHE A 594 23.88 -33.03 -12.47
N THR A 595 25.16 -33.42 -12.44
CA THR A 595 25.58 -34.83 -12.50
C THR A 595 25.86 -35.39 -11.12
N PHE A 596 25.06 -36.37 -10.70
CA PHE A 596 25.33 -37.16 -9.51
C PHE A 596 26.37 -38.24 -9.85
N LEU A 597 27.44 -38.32 -9.05
CA LEU A 597 28.53 -39.29 -9.20
C LEU A 597 28.68 -40.13 -7.93
N GLY A 598 29.29 -41.32 -8.06
CA GLY A 598 29.46 -42.24 -6.93
C GLY A 598 28.14 -42.83 -6.44
N LEU A 599 27.23 -43.13 -7.37
CA LEU A 599 25.99 -43.86 -7.13
C LEU A 599 26.22 -45.39 -7.21
N SER A 600 25.32 -46.17 -6.62
CA SER A 600 25.38 -47.63 -6.67
C SER A 600 24.83 -48.14 -8.01
N PRO A 601 25.51 -49.08 -8.71
CA PRO A 601 25.04 -49.67 -9.97
C PRO A 601 23.75 -50.46 -9.86
N GLY A 602 22.96 -50.49 -10.94
CA GLY A 602 21.71 -51.27 -11.05
C GLY A 602 20.57 -50.89 -10.11
N ILE A 603 20.61 -49.69 -9.53
CA ILE A 603 19.63 -49.18 -8.56
C ILE A 603 18.74 -48.12 -9.20
N GLN A 604 17.43 -48.18 -8.92
CA GLN A 604 16.50 -47.10 -9.25
C GLN A 604 16.66 -45.95 -8.26
N TYR A 605 16.87 -44.75 -8.78
CA TYR A 605 16.89 -43.51 -8.02
C TYR A 605 15.69 -42.62 -8.37
N PHE A 606 15.26 -41.85 -7.38
CA PHE A 606 14.17 -40.88 -7.42
C PHE A 606 14.77 -39.50 -7.15
N LEU A 607 14.67 -38.59 -8.11
CA LEU A 607 15.09 -37.20 -7.99
C LEU A 607 13.87 -36.32 -7.71
N LYS A 608 14.00 -35.45 -6.71
CA LYS A 608 13.08 -34.33 -6.45
C LYS A 608 13.87 -33.03 -6.49
N VAL A 609 13.57 -32.15 -7.43
CA VAL A 609 14.16 -30.80 -7.49
C VAL A 609 13.20 -29.83 -6.80
N THR A 610 13.70 -29.09 -5.82
CA THR A 610 12.93 -28.10 -5.06
C THR A 610 13.54 -26.72 -5.28
N VAL A 611 12.77 -25.80 -5.83
CA VAL A 611 13.16 -24.40 -5.96
C VAL A 611 12.93 -23.68 -4.63
N LEU A 612 13.80 -22.71 -4.31
CA LEU A 612 13.74 -21.88 -3.11
C LEU A 612 13.75 -20.40 -3.51
N ALA A 613 12.83 -19.62 -2.93
CA ALA A 613 12.77 -18.18 -3.03
C ALA A 613 12.28 -17.60 -1.69
N GLY A 614 13.15 -16.87 -1.01
CA GLY A 614 12.93 -16.44 0.37
C GLY A 614 12.60 -17.62 1.30
N PRO A 615 11.52 -17.56 2.11
CA PRO A 615 11.11 -18.64 3.00
C PRO A 615 10.32 -19.75 2.29
N TYR A 616 9.92 -19.57 1.02
CA TYR A 616 9.05 -20.49 0.30
C TYR A 616 9.84 -21.49 -0.55
N ARG A 617 9.27 -22.69 -0.68
CA ARG A 617 9.86 -23.79 -1.43
C ARG A 617 8.79 -24.51 -2.22
N SER A 618 9.08 -24.80 -3.48
CA SER A 618 8.17 -25.52 -4.37
C SER A 618 8.90 -26.66 -5.04
N SER A 619 8.27 -27.84 -5.10
CA SER A 619 8.93 -29.07 -5.52
C SER A 619 8.33 -29.62 -6.81
N SER A 620 9.21 -30.06 -7.70
CA SER A 620 8.83 -30.83 -8.88
C SER A 620 8.20 -32.18 -8.51
N HIS A 621 7.54 -32.79 -9.50
CA HIS A 621 7.29 -34.23 -9.49
C HIS A 621 8.62 -35.00 -9.47
N PHE A 622 8.56 -36.28 -9.07
CA PHE A 622 9.74 -37.15 -9.04
C PHE A 622 10.12 -37.58 -10.44
N ALA A 623 11.34 -37.25 -10.87
CA ALA A 623 11.98 -37.92 -12.01
C ALA A 623 12.65 -39.20 -11.51
N THR A 624 12.60 -40.28 -12.30
CA THR A 624 13.15 -41.58 -11.88
C THR A 624 13.93 -42.24 -13.01
N GLU A 625 15.08 -42.80 -12.69
CA GLU A 625 15.96 -43.48 -13.64
C GLU A 625 16.77 -44.56 -12.91
N TRP A 626 17.23 -45.55 -13.66
CA TRP A 626 18.08 -46.64 -13.18
C TRP A 626 19.56 -46.36 -13.49
N THR A 627 20.45 -46.64 -12.54
CA THR A 627 21.88 -46.79 -12.88
C THR A 627 22.09 -48.04 -13.71
N TYR A 628 23.01 -48.01 -14.68
CA TYR A 628 23.36 -49.22 -15.43
C TYR A 628 23.90 -50.31 -14.49
N PRO A 629 23.55 -51.59 -14.71
CA PRO A 629 24.15 -52.68 -13.95
C PRO A 629 25.62 -52.86 -14.37
N LEU A 630 26.47 -53.29 -13.44
CA LEU A 630 27.84 -53.65 -13.79
C LEU A 630 27.88 -54.89 -14.69
N SER A 631 28.85 -54.91 -15.59
CA SER A 631 29.22 -56.10 -16.35
C SER A 631 29.77 -57.14 -15.39
N LEU A 632 29.30 -58.39 -15.50
CA LEU A 632 29.86 -59.49 -14.72
C LEU A 632 31.29 -59.78 -15.17
N ALA A 633 32.18 -59.91 -14.20
CA ALA A 633 33.59 -60.22 -14.42
C ALA A 633 33.87 -61.71 -14.16
N ASN A 634 35.01 -62.18 -14.70
CA ASN A 634 35.50 -63.55 -14.48
C ASN A 634 34.48 -64.64 -14.87
N VAL A 635 33.73 -64.43 -15.97
CA VAL A 635 32.89 -65.48 -16.55
C VAL A 635 33.80 -66.58 -17.10
N SER A 636 33.68 -67.78 -16.53
CA SER A 636 34.40 -68.98 -16.95
C SER A 636 33.45 -70.10 -17.31
N VAL A 637 33.85 -70.93 -18.27
CA VAL A 637 33.06 -72.08 -18.74
C VAL A 637 33.95 -73.32 -18.71
N GLN A 638 33.47 -74.37 -18.07
CA GLN A 638 34.13 -75.66 -17.95
C GLN A 638 33.18 -76.76 -18.45
N PRO A 639 33.69 -77.92 -18.93
CA PRO A 639 32.84 -79.08 -19.16
C PRO A 639 32.14 -79.51 -17.86
N GLY A 640 30.90 -79.97 -17.99
CA GLY A 640 30.16 -80.58 -16.88
C GLY A 640 30.64 -81.99 -16.56
N LEU A 641 29.90 -82.68 -15.69
CA LEU A 641 30.21 -84.07 -15.32
C LEU A 641 29.91 -85.04 -16.46
N ARG A 642 28.96 -84.71 -17.34
CA ARG A 642 28.64 -85.48 -18.55
C ARG A 642 29.11 -84.80 -19.83
N PRO A 643 29.38 -85.56 -20.92
CA PRO A 643 29.74 -85.01 -22.24
C PRO A 643 28.73 -84.05 -22.88
N GLN A 644 27.51 -83.94 -22.34
CA GLN A 644 26.41 -83.11 -22.86
C GLN A 644 26.14 -81.88 -21.96
N GLU A 645 27.05 -81.59 -21.03
CA GLU A 645 26.88 -80.55 -20.02
C GLU A 645 28.02 -79.53 -20.08
N LEU A 646 27.70 -78.26 -19.82
CA LEU A 646 28.66 -77.20 -19.52
C LEU A 646 28.33 -76.57 -18.17
N ARG A 647 29.36 -76.34 -17.36
CA ARG A 647 29.27 -75.54 -16.13
C ARG A 647 29.78 -74.13 -16.41
N VAL A 648 28.90 -73.15 -16.26
CA VAL A 648 29.21 -71.72 -16.36
C VAL A 648 29.32 -71.16 -14.94
N SER A 649 30.33 -70.34 -14.67
CA SER A 649 30.48 -69.64 -13.39
C SER A 649 30.95 -68.20 -13.59
N TRP A 650 30.60 -67.31 -12.67
CA TRP A 650 30.93 -65.89 -12.71
C TRP A 650 31.07 -65.31 -11.30
N VAL A 651 31.68 -64.13 -11.20
CA VAL A 651 31.72 -63.35 -9.95
C VAL A 651 30.65 -62.28 -10.00
N GLU A 652 29.76 -62.26 -9.00
CA GLU A 652 28.71 -61.27 -8.87
C GLU A 652 29.31 -59.87 -8.60
N SER A 653 29.13 -58.95 -9.53
CA SER A 653 29.78 -57.62 -9.51
C SER A 653 28.93 -56.52 -8.87
N GLY A 654 27.82 -56.88 -8.22
CA GLY A 654 26.93 -55.97 -7.50
C GLY A 654 25.90 -55.24 -8.39
N GLY A 655 24.65 -55.21 -7.92
CA GLY A 655 23.58 -54.35 -8.44
C GLY A 655 22.66 -54.96 -9.50
N GLY A 656 22.95 -56.13 -10.08
CA GLY A 656 22.01 -56.82 -10.96
C GLY A 656 20.80 -57.35 -10.18
N ARG A 657 19.57 -57.14 -10.66
CA ARG A 657 18.38 -57.78 -10.06
C ARG A 657 18.05 -59.13 -10.71
N ASP A 658 18.34 -59.24 -12.01
CA ASP A 658 18.21 -60.47 -12.79
C ASP A 658 19.37 -60.58 -13.79
N HIS A 659 19.81 -61.82 -14.03
CA HIS A 659 20.79 -62.14 -15.08
C HIS A 659 20.17 -63.07 -16.12
N LEU A 660 20.52 -62.88 -17.39
CA LEU A 660 20.14 -63.77 -18.48
C LEU A 660 21.40 -64.40 -19.08
N VAL A 661 21.58 -65.72 -18.92
CA VAL A 661 22.65 -66.45 -19.59
C VAL A 661 22.16 -66.86 -20.98
N GLN A 662 22.83 -66.31 -21.99
CA GLN A 662 22.60 -66.60 -23.40
C GLN A 662 23.68 -67.57 -23.90
N LEU A 663 23.25 -68.78 -24.26
CA LEU A 663 24.09 -69.81 -24.86
C LEU A 663 23.88 -69.83 -26.38
N SER A 664 24.98 -69.73 -27.12
CA SER A 664 24.99 -69.80 -28.58
C SER A 664 26.03 -70.79 -29.11
N VAL A 665 25.80 -71.35 -30.30
CA VAL A 665 26.84 -72.10 -31.02
C VAL A 665 27.95 -71.13 -31.39
N ALA A 666 29.21 -71.45 -31.11
CA ALA A 666 30.31 -70.52 -31.35
C ALA A 666 30.53 -70.19 -32.84
N GLU A 667 30.15 -71.11 -33.72
CA GLU A 667 30.38 -71.09 -35.17
C GLU A 667 29.28 -70.31 -35.92
N SER A 668 28.01 -70.62 -35.67
CA SER A 668 26.85 -70.01 -36.34
C SER A 668 26.24 -68.83 -35.59
N LEU A 669 26.66 -68.57 -34.34
CA LEU A 669 26.07 -67.59 -33.42
C LEU A 669 24.58 -67.81 -33.12
N SER A 670 24.00 -68.95 -33.51
CA SER A 670 22.61 -69.28 -33.23
C SER A 670 22.41 -69.49 -31.73
N ILE A 671 21.49 -68.73 -31.14
CA ILE A 671 21.10 -68.86 -29.72
C ILE A 671 20.33 -70.18 -29.56
N ILE A 672 20.82 -71.03 -28.67
CA ILE A 672 20.28 -72.37 -28.40
C ILE A 672 19.44 -72.35 -27.12
N ARG A 673 19.85 -71.56 -26.12
CA ARG A 673 19.22 -71.51 -24.81
C ARG A 673 19.42 -70.14 -24.16
N ASN A 674 18.33 -69.60 -23.62
CA ASN A 674 18.33 -68.41 -22.78
C ASN A 674 17.80 -68.82 -21.41
N VAL A 675 18.60 -68.62 -20.35
CA VAL A 675 18.24 -69.01 -18.98
C VAL A 675 18.22 -67.75 -18.11
N SER A 676 17.04 -67.40 -17.59
CA SER A 676 16.87 -66.35 -16.60
C SER A 676 17.27 -66.86 -15.22
N ILE A 677 18.16 -66.14 -14.56
CA ILE A 677 18.76 -66.51 -13.28
C ILE A 677 18.43 -65.44 -12.22
N PRO A 678 17.87 -65.83 -11.07
CA PRO A 678 17.70 -64.93 -9.92
C PRO A 678 19.04 -64.40 -9.38
N HIS A 679 19.00 -63.25 -8.71
CA HIS A 679 20.12 -62.67 -7.96
C HIS A 679 20.78 -63.65 -6.97
N GLY A 680 22.08 -63.50 -6.71
CA GLY A 680 22.85 -64.31 -5.76
C GLY A 680 23.33 -65.67 -6.29
N VAL A 681 22.89 -66.11 -7.47
CA VAL A 681 23.42 -67.31 -8.13
C VAL A 681 24.68 -66.96 -8.91
N THR A 682 25.76 -67.71 -8.68
CA THR A 682 27.09 -67.50 -9.30
C THR A 682 27.55 -68.63 -10.22
N GLN A 683 26.76 -69.70 -10.32
CA GLN A 683 27.04 -70.88 -11.15
C GLN A 683 25.76 -71.42 -11.79
N LEU A 684 25.84 -71.90 -13.03
CA LEU A 684 24.75 -72.57 -13.74
C LEU A 684 25.31 -73.77 -14.52
N GLU A 685 24.58 -74.89 -14.48
CA GLU A 685 24.83 -76.05 -15.33
C GLU A 685 23.85 -76.04 -16.51
N LEU A 686 24.37 -76.24 -17.71
CA LEU A 686 23.66 -76.22 -18.98
C LEU A 686 23.73 -77.62 -19.60
N ASP A 687 22.61 -78.33 -19.58
CA ASP A 687 22.45 -79.69 -20.11
C ASP A 687 21.89 -79.72 -21.55
N GLY A 688 21.77 -80.91 -22.13
CA GLY A 688 21.18 -81.13 -23.46
C GLY A 688 22.06 -80.68 -24.63
N LEU A 689 23.37 -80.55 -24.43
CA LEU A 689 24.31 -80.06 -25.44
C LEU A 689 24.89 -81.20 -26.28
N VAL A 690 25.35 -80.87 -27.49
CA VAL A 690 26.03 -81.81 -28.38
C VAL A 690 27.45 -82.05 -27.83
N PRO A 691 27.90 -83.32 -27.68
CA PRO A 691 29.27 -83.63 -27.24
C PRO A 691 30.34 -83.14 -28.21
N GLY A 692 31.51 -82.78 -27.68
CA GLY A 692 32.66 -82.31 -28.45
C GLY A 692 32.45 -81.00 -29.22
N SER A 693 31.42 -80.23 -28.88
CA SER A 693 31.02 -78.98 -29.55
C SER A 693 31.50 -77.74 -28.82
N ARG A 694 31.73 -76.68 -29.60
CA ARG A 694 32.21 -75.37 -29.11
C ARG A 694 31.06 -74.39 -28.93
N TYR A 695 30.89 -73.90 -27.71
CA TYR A 695 29.82 -72.99 -27.33
C TYR A 695 30.34 -71.62 -26.91
N ARG A 696 29.53 -70.59 -27.18
CA ARG A 696 29.71 -69.21 -26.75
C ARG A 696 28.68 -68.90 -25.66
N VAL A 697 29.15 -68.38 -24.53
CA VAL A 697 28.33 -67.96 -23.40
C VAL A 697 28.50 -66.46 -23.16
N GLU A 698 27.38 -65.76 -23.01
CA GLU A 698 27.31 -64.35 -22.66
C GLU A 698 26.27 -64.17 -21.54
N ILE A 699 26.58 -63.40 -20.51
CA ILE A 699 25.67 -63.13 -19.40
C ILE A 699 25.22 -61.68 -19.47
N ILE A 700 23.93 -61.46 -19.65
CA ILE A 700 23.32 -60.14 -19.76
C ILE A 700 22.75 -59.78 -18.38
N SER A 701 23.37 -58.80 -17.71
CA SER A 701 22.84 -58.20 -16.48
C SER A 701 21.75 -57.19 -16.84
N GLN A 702 20.58 -57.27 -16.19
CA GLN A 702 19.49 -56.32 -16.37
C GLN A 702 19.16 -55.55 -15.08
N ALA A 703 18.94 -54.25 -15.20
CA ALA A 703 18.37 -53.40 -14.14
C ALA A 703 17.38 -52.41 -14.76
N GLY A 704 16.08 -52.65 -14.52
CA GLY A 704 15.01 -51.92 -15.20
C GLY A 704 15.09 -52.11 -16.73
N PRO A 705 15.11 -51.02 -17.53
CA PRO A 705 15.25 -51.10 -18.98
C PRO A 705 16.71 -51.30 -19.44
N HIS A 706 17.70 -51.04 -18.58
CA HIS A 706 19.11 -51.03 -18.96
C HIS A 706 19.73 -52.43 -18.89
N ARG A 707 20.54 -52.76 -19.91
CA ARG A 707 21.21 -54.05 -20.06
C ARG A 707 22.70 -53.86 -20.30
N THR A 708 23.51 -54.69 -19.64
CA THR A 708 24.96 -54.76 -19.80
C THR A 708 25.38 -56.21 -20.02
N SER A 709 26.07 -56.50 -21.10
CA SER A 709 26.67 -57.82 -21.36
C SER A 709 27.98 -58.02 -20.59
N SER A 710 28.24 -59.27 -20.19
CA SER A 710 29.55 -59.73 -19.74
C SER A 710 30.56 -59.77 -20.89
N GLN A 711 31.83 -60.00 -20.56
CA GLN A 711 32.78 -60.54 -21.53
C GLN A 711 32.26 -61.87 -22.11
N THR A 712 32.52 -62.13 -23.39
CA THR A 712 32.16 -63.39 -24.05
C THR A 712 33.08 -64.51 -23.57
N ALA A 713 32.52 -65.59 -23.03
CA ALA A 713 33.26 -66.79 -22.64
C ALA A 713 33.03 -67.93 -23.65
N ILE A 714 34.02 -68.82 -23.79
CA ILE A 714 33.98 -69.95 -24.72
C ILE A 714 34.18 -71.24 -23.91
N GLY A 715 33.30 -72.22 -24.13
CA GLY A 715 33.38 -73.55 -23.54
C GLY A 715 33.38 -74.64 -24.61
N TYR A 716 33.93 -75.80 -24.25
CA TYR A 716 33.89 -77.02 -25.05
C TYR A 716 33.24 -78.12 -24.22
N THR A 717 32.29 -78.84 -24.81
CA THR A 717 31.81 -80.12 -24.25
C THR A 717 32.82 -81.22 -24.54
N VAL A 718 32.89 -82.24 -23.67
CA VAL A 718 33.84 -83.36 -23.85
C VAL A 718 33.38 -84.23 -25.04
N PRO A 719 34.27 -84.66 -25.94
CA PRO A 719 33.89 -85.53 -27.06
C PRO A 719 33.67 -86.98 -26.58
N LEU A 720 32.84 -87.73 -27.32
CA LEU A 720 32.61 -89.16 -27.05
C LEU A 720 33.75 -90.04 -27.61
N PRO A 721 34.06 -91.19 -26.96
CA PRO A 721 35.15 -92.06 -27.38
C PRO A 721 34.86 -92.76 -28.72
N PRO A 722 35.87 -92.98 -29.59
CA PRO A 722 35.68 -93.66 -30.87
C PRO A 722 35.03 -95.04 -30.76
N LEU A 723 34.33 -95.45 -31.82
CA LEU A 723 33.62 -96.73 -31.89
C LEU A 723 34.45 -97.77 -32.67
N SER A 724 34.13 -99.05 -32.47
CA SER A 724 34.58 -100.18 -33.32
C SER A 724 36.06 -100.20 -33.72
N LEU A 725 36.96 -100.02 -32.74
CA LEU A 725 38.41 -99.99 -32.94
C LEU A 725 38.96 -101.39 -33.31
N SER A 726 39.74 -101.46 -34.39
CA SER A 726 40.39 -102.67 -34.90
C SER A 726 41.82 -102.40 -35.39
N ALA A 727 42.67 -103.42 -35.36
CA ALA A 727 44.06 -103.34 -35.84
C ALA A 727 44.44 -104.62 -36.61
N SER A 728 45.05 -104.47 -37.79
CA SER A 728 45.41 -105.58 -38.68
C SER A 728 46.79 -105.41 -39.32
N PRO A 729 47.57 -106.49 -39.52
CA PRO A 729 48.85 -106.43 -40.21
C PRO A 729 48.70 -106.00 -41.67
N VAL A 730 49.63 -105.18 -42.15
CA VAL A 730 49.80 -104.88 -43.58
C VAL A 730 50.71 -105.95 -44.21
N SER A 731 50.62 -106.15 -45.53
CA SER A 731 51.52 -107.05 -46.29
C SER A 731 53.01 -106.73 -46.15
N THR A 732 53.35 -105.51 -45.71
CA THR A 732 54.70 -105.12 -45.34
C THR A 732 54.97 -105.45 -43.88
N ALA A 733 56.09 -106.13 -43.62
CA ALA A 733 56.48 -106.63 -42.30
C ALA A 733 56.72 -105.54 -41.21
N TRP A 734 56.56 -104.26 -41.52
CA TRP A 734 56.91 -103.12 -40.64
C TRP A 734 55.75 -102.11 -40.45
N ALA A 735 54.51 -102.50 -40.78
CA ALA A 735 53.34 -101.64 -40.65
C ALA A 735 52.09 -102.38 -40.12
N LEU A 736 51.23 -101.62 -39.42
CA LEU A 736 49.95 -102.06 -38.86
C LEU A 736 48.85 -101.06 -39.28
N ALA A 737 47.76 -101.54 -39.88
CA ALA A 737 46.60 -100.71 -40.19
C ALA A 737 45.65 -100.69 -38.98
N VAL A 738 45.25 -99.50 -38.55
CA VAL A 738 44.31 -99.28 -37.45
C VAL A 738 43.08 -98.57 -38.01
N HIS A 739 41.88 -99.05 -37.65
CA HIS A 739 40.60 -98.54 -38.14
C HIS A 739 39.61 -98.37 -36.98
N TRP A 740 38.81 -97.31 -37.02
CA TRP A 740 37.78 -97.00 -36.04
C TRP A 740 36.58 -96.32 -36.71
N GLU A 741 35.44 -96.41 -36.04
CA GLU A 741 34.21 -95.70 -36.40
C GLU A 741 34.11 -94.35 -35.68
N THR A 742 33.50 -93.40 -36.37
CA THR A 742 33.28 -92.04 -35.87
C THR A 742 32.25 -92.03 -34.73
N PRO A 743 32.56 -91.41 -33.57
CA PRO A 743 31.60 -91.25 -32.49
C PRO A 743 30.59 -90.12 -32.79
N PRO A 744 29.37 -90.19 -32.23
CA PRO A 744 28.38 -89.12 -32.38
C PRO A 744 28.80 -87.84 -31.65
N GLY A 745 28.49 -86.68 -32.24
CA GLY A 745 28.92 -85.35 -31.77
C GLY A 745 29.96 -84.69 -32.67
N GLN A 746 30.39 -83.47 -32.31
CA GLN A 746 31.54 -82.82 -32.92
C GLN A 746 32.86 -83.34 -32.30
N ARG A 747 33.97 -83.02 -32.97
CA ARG A 747 35.36 -83.29 -32.57
C ARG A 747 36.27 -82.52 -33.53
N ASP A 748 37.44 -82.15 -33.04
CA ASP A 748 38.49 -81.49 -33.84
C ASP A 748 39.44 -82.52 -34.47
N GLY A 749 39.64 -83.66 -33.80
CA GLY A 749 40.52 -84.73 -34.26
C GLY A 749 40.49 -85.97 -33.39
N TYR A 750 41.43 -86.86 -33.68
CA TYR A 750 41.77 -88.01 -32.84
C TYR A 750 43.27 -88.01 -32.53
N VAL A 751 43.61 -88.51 -31.35
CA VAL A 751 44.99 -88.80 -30.96
C VAL A 751 45.10 -90.31 -30.82
N LEU A 752 46.13 -90.90 -31.43
CA LEU A 752 46.50 -92.29 -31.27
C LEU A 752 47.81 -92.37 -30.48
N SER A 753 47.94 -93.33 -29.57
CA SER A 753 49.23 -93.71 -28.97
C SER A 753 49.55 -95.16 -29.33
N MET A 754 50.83 -95.49 -29.56
CA MET A 754 51.25 -96.88 -29.77
C MET A 754 52.51 -97.19 -28.93
N HIS A 755 52.58 -98.39 -28.38
CA HIS A 755 53.79 -98.93 -27.73
C HIS A 755 53.88 -100.44 -27.93
N GLU A 756 55.10 -100.99 -27.87
CA GLU A 756 55.30 -102.44 -27.93
C GLU A 756 54.65 -103.09 -26.71
N GLU A 757 53.89 -104.16 -26.93
CA GLU A 757 53.12 -104.83 -25.89
C GLU A 757 54.06 -105.46 -24.85
N GLY A 758 53.88 -105.08 -23.57
CA GLY A 758 54.77 -105.47 -22.47
C GLY A 758 56.04 -104.63 -22.32
N SER A 759 56.24 -103.60 -23.14
CA SER A 759 57.36 -102.66 -23.00
C SER A 759 57.01 -101.45 -22.13
N SER A 760 57.98 -100.95 -21.37
CA SER A 760 57.89 -99.68 -20.62
C SER A 760 58.41 -98.47 -21.43
N ALA A 761 58.66 -98.65 -22.73
CA ALA A 761 59.09 -97.56 -23.61
C ALA A 761 57.96 -96.50 -23.76
N PRO A 762 58.30 -95.21 -23.89
CA PRO A 762 57.30 -94.16 -24.04
C PRO A 762 56.44 -94.38 -25.29
N ALA A 763 55.12 -94.29 -25.12
CA ALA A 763 54.19 -94.45 -26.22
C ALA A 763 54.37 -93.34 -27.27
N ARG A 764 54.43 -93.74 -28.53
CA ARG A 764 54.54 -92.81 -29.67
C ARG A 764 53.14 -92.33 -30.03
N ASN A 765 52.90 -91.03 -29.84
CA ASN A 765 51.64 -90.40 -30.18
C ASN A 765 51.59 -89.95 -31.66
N LEU A 766 50.38 -89.89 -32.21
CA LEU A 766 50.07 -89.43 -33.56
C LEU A 766 48.70 -88.74 -33.54
N GLU A 767 48.65 -87.50 -34.01
CA GLU A 767 47.40 -86.73 -34.12
C GLU A 767 46.88 -86.81 -35.56
N VAL A 768 45.56 -86.95 -35.72
CA VAL A 768 44.87 -87.00 -37.01
C VAL A 768 43.58 -86.19 -37.00
N GLY A 769 43.17 -85.67 -38.16
CA GLY A 769 41.99 -84.82 -38.29
C GLY A 769 40.67 -85.55 -38.00
N LYS A 770 39.61 -84.79 -37.69
CA LYS A 770 38.27 -85.28 -37.34
C LYS A 770 37.64 -86.28 -38.31
N ASP A 771 38.01 -86.22 -39.59
CA ASP A 771 37.42 -87.01 -40.68
C ASP A 771 38.16 -88.33 -40.94
N TYR A 772 39.28 -88.58 -40.25
CA TYR A 772 40.01 -89.84 -40.35
C TYR A 772 39.26 -90.97 -39.63
N THR A 773 39.12 -92.10 -40.29
CA THR A 773 38.59 -93.36 -39.72
C THR A 773 39.62 -94.50 -39.80
N ASN A 774 40.75 -94.31 -40.48
CA ASN A 774 41.83 -95.28 -40.51
C ASN A 774 43.21 -94.60 -40.61
N VAL A 775 44.24 -95.30 -40.15
CA VAL A 775 45.66 -94.90 -40.21
C VAL A 775 46.53 -96.15 -40.37
N THR A 776 47.56 -96.07 -41.20
CA THR A 776 48.65 -97.06 -41.24
C THR A 776 49.81 -96.61 -40.35
N LEU A 777 50.01 -97.30 -39.22
CA LEU A 777 51.15 -97.10 -38.33
C LEU A 777 52.40 -97.74 -38.93
N ALA A 778 53.31 -96.91 -39.41
CA ALA A 778 54.56 -97.32 -40.07
C ALA A 778 55.79 -97.17 -39.16
N ARG A 779 56.87 -97.88 -39.55
CA ARG A 779 58.15 -98.02 -38.84
C ARG A 779 58.05 -98.85 -37.55
N LEU A 780 57.32 -99.95 -37.63
CA LEU A 780 57.19 -100.97 -36.58
C LEU A 780 58.20 -102.10 -36.78
N ALA A 781 58.57 -102.80 -35.71
CA ALA A 781 59.47 -103.95 -35.78
C ALA A 781 58.76 -105.17 -36.39
N PRO A 782 59.41 -105.95 -37.29
CA PRO A 782 58.82 -107.17 -37.84
C PRO A 782 58.62 -108.29 -36.84
N GLY A 783 57.42 -108.89 -36.88
CA GLY A 783 57.00 -109.94 -35.96
C GLY A 783 56.81 -109.45 -34.52
N THR A 784 56.24 -108.26 -34.30
CA THR A 784 56.04 -107.65 -32.97
C THR A 784 54.60 -107.16 -32.79
N CYS A 785 54.07 -107.28 -31.58
CA CYS A 785 52.73 -106.84 -31.20
C CYS A 785 52.77 -105.49 -30.47
N TYR A 786 51.79 -104.64 -30.76
CA TYR A 786 51.70 -103.27 -30.27
C TYR A 786 50.32 -103.01 -29.66
N LEU A 787 50.29 -102.36 -28.49
CA LEU A 787 49.06 -101.83 -27.91
C LEU A 787 48.84 -100.40 -28.44
N VAL A 788 47.69 -100.18 -29.07
CA VAL A 788 47.28 -98.90 -29.67
C VAL A 788 46.09 -98.34 -28.89
N GLY A 789 46.26 -97.15 -28.30
CA GLY A 789 45.18 -96.37 -27.69
C GLY A 789 44.69 -95.27 -28.63
N ILE A 790 43.40 -94.92 -28.59
CA ILE A 790 42.82 -93.79 -29.33
C ILE A 790 41.88 -92.95 -28.46
N TRP A 791 41.92 -91.64 -28.65
CA TRP A 791 41.06 -90.63 -28.04
C TRP A 791 40.44 -89.76 -29.14
N ALA A 792 39.20 -89.32 -28.97
CA ALA A 792 38.66 -88.16 -29.68
C ALA A 792 39.01 -86.88 -28.90
N VAL A 793 39.22 -85.77 -29.60
CA VAL A 793 39.61 -84.48 -29.01
C VAL A 793 38.68 -83.35 -29.47
N ALA A 794 38.34 -82.44 -28.56
CA ALA A 794 37.66 -81.18 -28.84
C ALA A 794 38.24 -80.08 -27.93
N GLY A 795 38.85 -79.07 -28.53
CA GLY A 795 39.67 -78.08 -27.83
C GLY A 795 40.75 -78.76 -26.98
N PRO A 796 40.88 -78.41 -25.68
CA PRO A 796 41.85 -79.03 -24.78
C PRO A 796 41.35 -80.35 -24.13
N TYR A 797 40.17 -80.86 -24.49
CA TYR A 797 39.54 -81.99 -23.81
C TYR A 797 39.57 -83.27 -24.65
N HIS A 798 39.91 -84.36 -23.98
CA HIS A 798 40.02 -85.70 -24.56
C HIS A 798 38.82 -86.55 -24.11
N SER A 799 38.38 -87.47 -24.97
CA SER A 799 37.43 -88.54 -24.59
C SER A 799 38.05 -89.53 -23.59
N LEU A 800 37.29 -90.54 -23.17
CA LEU A 800 37.90 -91.75 -22.62
C LEU A 800 38.71 -92.50 -23.72
N PRO A 801 39.80 -93.22 -23.37
CA PRO A 801 40.56 -94.01 -24.32
C PRO A 801 39.81 -95.27 -24.79
N LYS A 802 40.09 -95.70 -26.02
CA LYS A 802 39.83 -97.06 -26.51
C LYS A 802 41.15 -97.70 -26.92
N ASN A 803 41.39 -98.95 -26.48
CA ASN A 803 42.66 -99.65 -26.69
C ASN A 803 42.44 -100.94 -27.51
N ILE A 804 43.38 -101.28 -28.39
CA ILE A 804 43.42 -102.54 -29.17
C ILE A 804 44.85 -103.02 -29.32
N THR A 805 45.06 -104.34 -29.45
CA THR A 805 46.37 -104.93 -29.77
C THR A 805 46.44 -105.38 -31.23
N GLY A 806 47.60 -105.23 -31.86
CA GLY A 806 47.82 -105.67 -33.24
C GLY A 806 49.29 -105.99 -33.52
N CYS A 807 49.54 -107.03 -34.32
CA CYS A 807 50.88 -107.57 -34.57
C CYS A 807 51.31 -107.42 -36.04
N THR A 808 52.61 -107.25 -36.29
CA THR A 808 53.22 -107.20 -37.63
C THR A 808 53.63 -108.58 -38.15
N VAL A 809 53.66 -108.74 -39.47
CA VAL A 809 54.12 -109.95 -40.17
C VAL A 809 55.66 -110.13 -39.99
N PRO A 810 56.20 -111.36 -39.89
CA PRO A 810 57.65 -111.59 -39.91
C PRO A 810 58.27 -111.31 -41.29
N ALA A 811 59.59 -111.04 -41.33
CA ALA A 811 60.30 -110.74 -42.57
C ALA A 811 60.78 -112.00 -43.34
N ALA A 812 60.84 -111.89 -44.68
CA ALA A 812 61.20 -112.97 -45.59
C ALA A 812 62.72 -113.31 -45.56
N PRO A 813 63.11 -114.60 -45.59
CA PRO A 813 64.51 -115.02 -45.71
C PRO A 813 65.18 -114.50 -46.99
N THR A 814 66.48 -114.24 -46.95
CA THR A 814 67.25 -113.71 -48.09
C THR A 814 68.29 -114.71 -48.62
N THR A 815 68.78 -114.48 -49.84
CA THR A 815 69.87 -115.25 -50.49
C THR A 815 69.70 -116.78 -50.50
N LEU A 816 68.50 -117.27 -50.83
CA LEU A 816 68.25 -118.69 -51.02
C LEU A 816 69.03 -119.25 -52.23
N SER A 817 69.71 -120.40 -52.07
CA SER A 817 70.40 -121.09 -53.17
C SER A 817 70.28 -122.63 -53.06
N LEU A 818 70.43 -123.32 -54.21
CA LEU A 818 70.36 -124.79 -54.33
C LEU A 818 71.50 -125.30 -55.25
N THR A 819 72.41 -126.10 -54.71
CA THR A 819 73.63 -126.55 -55.40
C THR A 819 73.78 -128.08 -55.41
N ASN A 820 74.52 -128.60 -56.39
CA ASN A 820 74.91 -130.01 -56.46
C ASN A 820 76.45 -130.12 -56.41
N PRO A 821 77.05 -130.83 -55.43
CA PRO A 821 78.50 -131.00 -55.31
C PRO A 821 79.11 -132.11 -56.20
N GLY A 822 78.36 -132.66 -57.17
CA GLY A 822 78.82 -133.75 -58.04
C GLY A 822 78.09 -135.09 -57.85
N SER A 823 76.98 -135.08 -57.10
CA SER A 823 76.24 -136.28 -56.71
C SER A 823 75.09 -136.61 -57.66
N SER A 824 74.83 -137.91 -57.83
CA SER A 824 73.63 -138.44 -58.49
C SER A 824 72.43 -138.55 -57.54
N SER A 825 72.58 -138.32 -56.23
CA SER A 825 71.51 -138.53 -55.24
C SER A 825 71.40 -137.45 -54.16
N GLU A 826 72.14 -136.34 -54.27
CA GLU A 826 72.19 -135.30 -53.23
C GLU A 826 72.17 -133.87 -53.78
N LEU A 827 71.56 -132.96 -53.01
CA LEU A 827 71.54 -131.50 -53.24
C LEU A 827 71.71 -130.74 -51.91
N TYR A 828 72.29 -129.54 -51.97
CA TYR A 828 72.53 -128.68 -50.80
C TYR A 828 71.76 -127.36 -50.92
N THR A 829 71.16 -126.88 -49.83
CA THR A 829 70.42 -125.60 -49.78
C THR A 829 70.92 -124.72 -48.64
N CYS A 830 71.02 -123.40 -48.88
CA CYS A 830 71.28 -122.41 -47.82
C CYS A 830 70.56 -121.06 -48.05
N TRP A 831 70.39 -120.28 -46.97
CA TRP A 831 69.75 -118.96 -46.93
C TRP A 831 70.24 -118.14 -45.72
N ASN A 832 70.03 -116.81 -45.77
CA ASN A 832 70.37 -115.88 -44.69
C ASN A 832 69.21 -115.62 -43.73
N LYS A 833 69.56 -115.33 -42.46
CA LYS A 833 68.65 -114.98 -41.36
C LYS A 833 68.00 -113.59 -41.58
N PRO A 834 66.66 -113.47 -41.68
CA PRO A 834 65.99 -112.19 -41.87
C PRO A 834 65.84 -111.41 -40.55
N PRO A 835 65.56 -110.09 -40.60
CA PRO A 835 65.36 -109.24 -39.43
C PRO A 835 64.02 -109.51 -38.72
N GLY A 836 63.92 -109.10 -37.46
CA GLY A 836 62.71 -109.24 -36.64
C GLY A 836 62.54 -110.63 -36.00
N ARG A 837 61.45 -110.78 -35.23
CA ARG A 837 61.16 -112.02 -34.49
C ARG A 837 60.39 -113.02 -35.37
N ARG A 838 60.71 -114.30 -35.21
CA ARG A 838 60.06 -115.45 -35.87
C ARG A 838 60.24 -116.68 -35.01
N ASP A 839 59.40 -117.69 -35.24
CA ASP A 839 59.35 -118.88 -34.40
C ASP A 839 60.08 -120.06 -35.04
N HIS A 840 59.99 -120.21 -36.36
CA HIS A 840 60.69 -121.25 -37.14
C HIS A 840 60.80 -120.90 -38.63
N TYR A 841 61.55 -121.71 -39.40
CA TYR A 841 61.45 -121.73 -40.86
C TYR A 841 60.73 -122.99 -41.34
N ARG A 842 60.04 -122.86 -42.46
CA ARG A 842 59.37 -123.93 -43.20
C ARG A 842 60.01 -124.06 -44.57
N VAL A 843 60.68 -125.19 -44.83
CA VAL A 843 61.44 -125.48 -46.04
C VAL A 843 60.77 -126.59 -46.83
N ILE A 844 60.73 -126.46 -48.16
CA ILE A 844 60.00 -127.39 -49.04
C ILE A 844 60.87 -127.73 -50.25
N LEU A 845 61.06 -129.02 -50.54
CA LEU A 845 61.67 -129.51 -51.77
C LEU A 845 60.59 -130.12 -52.68
N TYR A 846 60.58 -129.67 -53.93
CA TYR A 846 59.74 -130.15 -55.02
C TYR A 846 60.60 -130.95 -56.02
N SER A 847 60.10 -132.08 -56.49
CA SER A 847 60.62 -132.73 -57.70
C SER A 847 59.88 -132.17 -58.91
N LEU A 848 60.63 -131.66 -59.87
CA LEU A 848 60.07 -131.16 -61.13
C LEU A 848 59.91 -132.29 -62.15
N SER A 849 60.73 -133.36 -62.07
CA SER A 849 60.62 -134.55 -62.93
C SER A 849 59.30 -135.28 -62.75
N THR A 850 58.84 -135.42 -61.50
CA THR A 850 57.60 -136.13 -61.13
C THR A 850 56.45 -135.19 -60.77
N GLN A 851 56.67 -133.87 -60.87
CA GLN A 851 55.74 -132.80 -60.44
C GLN A 851 55.20 -132.95 -59.00
N SER A 852 55.92 -133.65 -58.13
CA SER A 852 55.51 -133.95 -56.75
C SER A 852 56.24 -133.10 -55.71
N ARG A 853 55.53 -132.72 -54.65
CA ARG A 853 56.12 -132.11 -53.45
C ARG A 853 56.84 -133.20 -52.66
N ASN A 854 58.16 -133.34 -52.85
CA ASN A 854 58.89 -134.50 -52.36
C ASN A 854 59.14 -134.48 -50.84
N ARG A 855 59.53 -133.33 -50.25
CA ARG A 855 59.80 -133.23 -48.80
C ARG A 855 59.43 -131.86 -48.23
N VAL A 856 59.03 -131.84 -46.96
CA VAL A 856 58.78 -130.61 -46.18
C VAL A 856 59.51 -130.75 -44.86
N GLN A 857 60.26 -129.72 -44.46
CA GLN A 857 61.02 -129.70 -43.22
C GLN A 857 60.75 -128.41 -42.46
N SER A 858 60.39 -128.52 -41.18
CA SER A 858 60.44 -127.39 -40.25
C SER A 858 61.81 -127.35 -39.58
N LEU A 859 62.40 -126.16 -39.48
CA LEU A 859 63.73 -125.93 -38.93
C LEU A 859 63.69 -124.83 -37.88
N SER A 860 64.64 -124.87 -36.93
CA SER A 860 64.76 -123.86 -35.86
C SER A 860 64.89 -122.44 -36.45
N PRO A 861 64.50 -121.39 -35.70
CA PRO A 861 64.51 -120.01 -36.21
C PRO A 861 65.91 -119.51 -36.59
N ASP A 862 66.97 -120.21 -36.18
CA ASP A 862 68.37 -119.89 -36.47
C ASP A 862 69.02 -120.76 -37.55
N ALA A 863 68.31 -121.74 -38.12
CA ALA A 863 68.82 -122.58 -39.20
C ALA A 863 69.09 -121.76 -40.49
N GLN A 864 70.15 -122.13 -41.21
CA GLN A 864 70.62 -121.42 -42.41
C GLN A 864 70.89 -122.36 -43.60
N ASN A 865 70.83 -123.68 -43.40
CA ASN A 865 71.10 -124.67 -44.44
C ASN A 865 70.35 -126.00 -44.21
N ILE A 866 70.30 -126.82 -45.26
CA ILE A 866 69.82 -128.20 -45.22
C ILE A 866 70.42 -129.01 -46.39
N THR A 867 70.76 -130.27 -46.14
CA THR A 867 71.13 -131.27 -47.16
C THR A 867 69.93 -132.13 -47.53
N TRP A 868 69.78 -132.41 -48.82
CA TRP A 868 68.78 -133.33 -49.37
C TRP A 868 69.48 -134.57 -49.89
N THR A 869 69.17 -135.74 -49.35
CA THR A 869 69.78 -137.03 -49.71
C THR A 869 68.74 -138.05 -50.19
N HIS A 870 69.21 -139.09 -50.90
CA HIS A 870 68.39 -140.11 -51.56
C HIS A 870 67.43 -139.53 -52.61
N LEU A 871 67.96 -138.62 -53.43
CA LEU A 871 67.28 -138.09 -54.62
C LEU A 871 67.46 -139.02 -55.81
N GLU A 872 66.55 -138.94 -56.77
CA GLU A 872 66.66 -139.68 -58.04
C GLU A 872 67.78 -139.11 -58.90
N ALA A 873 68.52 -139.97 -59.60
CA ALA A 873 69.58 -139.58 -60.52
C ALA A 873 69.05 -138.93 -61.81
N GLY A 874 69.80 -137.97 -62.36
CA GLY A 874 69.44 -137.22 -63.57
C GLY A 874 68.18 -136.36 -63.47
N SER A 875 67.70 -136.05 -62.26
CA SER A 875 66.41 -135.40 -62.01
C SER A 875 66.52 -133.95 -61.55
N ARG A 876 65.50 -133.14 -61.86
CA ARG A 876 65.45 -131.71 -61.53
C ARG A 876 64.56 -131.45 -60.30
N PHE A 877 65.05 -130.63 -59.38
CA PHE A 877 64.38 -130.27 -58.13
C PHE A 877 64.27 -128.75 -57.96
N ALA A 878 63.36 -128.30 -57.08
CA ALA A 878 63.21 -126.91 -56.66
C ALA A 878 63.04 -126.80 -55.14
N VAL A 879 63.56 -125.74 -54.51
CA VAL A 879 63.46 -125.52 -53.05
C VAL A 879 62.87 -124.15 -52.70
N GLN A 880 62.07 -124.09 -51.63
CA GLN A 880 61.41 -122.89 -51.08
C GLN A 880 61.66 -122.79 -49.57
N VAL A 881 61.88 -121.58 -49.03
CA VAL A 881 62.08 -121.32 -47.60
C VAL A 881 61.20 -120.15 -47.14
N THR A 882 60.38 -120.38 -46.12
CA THR A 882 59.46 -119.37 -45.55
C THR A 882 59.74 -119.18 -44.05
N ALA A 883 59.74 -117.94 -43.56
CA ALA A 883 59.79 -117.64 -42.12
C ALA A 883 58.38 -117.52 -41.54
N VAL A 884 58.14 -118.03 -40.33
CA VAL A 884 56.81 -118.09 -39.72
C VAL A 884 56.82 -117.50 -38.31
N LYS A 885 55.78 -116.74 -37.95
CA LYS A 885 55.52 -116.28 -36.58
C LYS A 885 54.02 -116.36 -36.24
N GLY A 886 53.67 -117.16 -35.24
CA GLY A 886 52.27 -117.48 -34.94
C GLY A 886 51.56 -118.03 -36.18
N SER A 887 50.46 -117.38 -36.57
CA SER A 887 49.72 -117.67 -37.80
C SER A 887 50.22 -116.92 -39.05
N PHE A 888 51.23 -116.05 -38.92
CA PHE A 888 51.72 -115.21 -40.02
C PHE A 888 52.94 -115.83 -40.71
N GLU A 889 52.80 -116.15 -42.00
CA GLU A 889 53.90 -116.57 -42.87
C GLU A 889 54.48 -115.36 -43.64
N ALA A 890 55.79 -115.30 -43.79
CA ALA A 890 56.47 -114.34 -44.65
C ALA A 890 56.35 -114.73 -46.14
N SER A 891 56.68 -113.82 -47.06
CA SER A 891 56.81 -114.15 -48.48
C SER A 891 58.05 -115.02 -48.77
N SER A 892 58.02 -115.81 -49.86
CA SER A 892 59.14 -116.68 -50.27
C SER A 892 59.17 -116.94 -51.79
N THR A 893 60.32 -117.41 -52.28
CA THR A 893 60.61 -117.69 -53.69
C THR A 893 61.31 -119.06 -53.86
N ASN A 894 61.33 -119.60 -55.08
CA ASN A 894 61.82 -120.96 -55.37
C ASN A 894 63.11 -120.94 -56.23
N VAL A 895 64.04 -121.88 -55.97
CA VAL A 895 65.33 -122.03 -56.71
C VAL A 895 65.52 -123.48 -57.18
N THR A 896 66.07 -123.73 -58.38
CA THR A 896 66.09 -125.08 -59.02
C THR A 896 67.49 -125.64 -59.36
N GLN A 897 67.68 -126.97 -59.31
CA GLN A 897 68.95 -127.67 -59.62
C GLN A 897 68.73 -129.13 -60.09
N TRP A 898 69.71 -129.74 -60.77
CA TRP A 898 69.69 -131.15 -61.25
C TRP A 898 70.64 -132.09 -60.47
N THR A 899 70.35 -133.40 -60.47
CA THR A 899 71.26 -134.49 -60.07
C THR A 899 72.00 -135.10 -61.28
N TYR A 900 73.16 -135.73 -61.07
CA TYR A 900 73.94 -136.37 -62.15
C TYR A 900 73.27 -137.67 -62.69
N PRO A 901 73.36 -137.97 -64.00
CA PRO A 901 72.83 -139.20 -64.60
C PRO A 901 73.78 -140.41 -64.46
N LEU A 902 73.24 -141.62 -64.53
CA LEU A 902 74.01 -142.88 -64.49
C LEU A 902 74.47 -143.32 -65.90
N ALA A 903 75.66 -143.91 -65.98
CA ALA A 903 76.24 -144.37 -67.25
C ALA A 903 75.51 -145.61 -67.80
N PRO A 904 75.34 -145.75 -69.14
CA PRO A 904 74.70 -146.93 -69.75
C PRO A 904 75.47 -148.24 -69.48
N ALA A 905 74.82 -149.39 -69.63
CA ALA A 905 75.43 -150.71 -69.41
C ALA A 905 75.19 -151.68 -70.59
N ASN A 906 75.89 -152.82 -70.59
CA ASN A 906 75.76 -153.90 -71.57
C ASN A 906 75.84 -153.42 -73.03
N LEU A 907 76.93 -152.72 -73.38
CA LEU A 907 77.17 -152.26 -74.74
C LEU A 907 77.59 -153.44 -75.65
N ILE A 908 76.76 -153.76 -76.64
CA ILE A 908 76.94 -154.87 -77.58
C ILE A 908 77.10 -154.31 -79.00
N LEU A 909 78.02 -154.90 -79.78
CA LEU A 909 78.30 -154.56 -81.17
C LEU A 909 78.10 -155.79 -82.07
N GLY A 910 77.58 -155.59 -83.28
CA GLY A 910 77.42 -156.66 -84.28
C GLY A 910 77.33 -156.11 -85.72
N SER A 911 77.74 -156.89 -86.72
CA SER A 911 77.72 -156.52 -88.14
C SER A 911 76.57 -157.20 -88.91
N PRO A 912 75.39 -156.56 -89.07
CA PRO A 912 74.26 -157.14 -89.80
C PRO A 912 74.45 -157.19 -91.34
N SER A 913 75.46 -156.50 -91.87
CA SER A 913 75.96 -156.66 -93.24
C SER A 913 77.41 -156.19 -93.31
N ALA A 914 78.12 -156.56 -94.36
CA ALA A 914 79.52 -156.18 -94.58
C ALA A 914 79.78 -154.66 -94.59
N SER A 915 78.75 -153.81 -94.65
CA SER A 915 78.88 -152.34 -94.63
C SER A 915 78.02 -151.67 -93.54
N ALA A 916 77.69 -152.39 -92.47
CA ALA A 916 76.88 -151.87 -91.36
C ALA A 916 77.32 -152.39 -89.99
N LEU A 917 77.20 -151.53 -88.98
CA LEU A 917 77.48 -151.81 -87.57
C LEU A 917 76.26 -151.46 -86.71
N GLN A 918 75.74 -152.45 -86.01
CA GLN A 918 74.71 -152.29 -84.98
C GLN A 918 75.36 -152.11 -83.60
N VAL A 919 74.86 -151.14 -82.85
CA VAL A 919 75.25 -150.81 -81.47
C VAL A 919 74.01 -150.93 -80.59
N SER A 920 74.08 -151.59 -79.44
CA SER A 920 72.96 -151.66 -78.48
C SER A 920 73.43 -151.60 -77.02
N TRP A 921 72.61 -151.04 -76.13
CA TRP A 921 72.91 -150.87 -74.70
C TRP A 921 71.62 -150.95 -73.84
N ALA A 922 71.80 -151.36 -72.59
CA ALA A 922 70.79 -151.27 -71.55
C ALA A 922 70.87 -149.91 -70.84
N ALA A 923 69.72 -149.29 -70.56
CA ALA A 923 69.63 -148.14 -69.66
C ALA A 923 69.68 -148.61 -68.20
N THR A 924 70.52 -147.94 -67.40
CA THR A 924 70.77 -148.23 -65.98
C THR A 924 69.91 -147.39 -65.02
N GLY A 925 69.02 -146.55 -65.55
CA GLY A 925 68.11 -145.71 -64.77
C GLY A 925 67.10 -144.99 -65.66
N ARG A 926 66.04 -144.42 -65.05
CA ARG A 926 64.98 -143.68 -65.76
C ARG A 926 65.27 -142.18 -65.98
N GLY A 927 66.37 -141.66 -65.42
CA GLY A 927 66.67 -140.22 -65.39
C GLY A 927 67.66 -139.71 -66.44
N ALA A 928 68.02 -140.50 -67.46
CA ALA A 928 68.81 -139.98 -68.58
C ALA A 928 67.86 -139.30 -69.58
N GLU A 929 67.99 -137.98 -69.77
CA GLU A 929 67.23 -137.20 -70.76
C GLU A 929 67.57 -137.65 -72.20
N GLY A 930 68.77 -138.18 -72.43
CA GLY A 930 69.21 -138.70 -73.73
C GLY A 930 70.47 -139.56 -73.68
N TYR A 931 70.80 -140.14 -74.83
CA TYR A 931 72.02 -140.90 -75.08
C TYR A 931 72.77 -140.39 -76.32
N VAL A 932 74.10 -140.30 -76.25
CA VAL A 932 74.97 -139.93 -77.37
C VAL A 932 75.89 -141.11 -77.69
N VAL A 933 75.81 -141.61 -78.92
CA VAL A 933 76.66 -142.68 -79.46
C VAL A 933 77.70 -142.06 -80.37
N ASP A 934 78.98 -142.37 -80.14
CA ASP A 934 80.11 -141.94 -80.94
C ASP A 934 80.83 -143.17 -81.53
N VAL A 935 81.07 -143.17 -82.85
CA VAL A 935 81.77 -144.23 -83.60
C VAL A 935 83.03 -143.68 -84.25
N TYR A 936 84.13 -144.41 -84.12
CA TYR A 936 85.44 -144.10 -84.65
C TYR A 936 86.01 -145.28 -85.44
N ASP A 937 86.79 -145.02 -86.47
CA ASP A 937 87.59 -146.04 -87.15
C ASP A 937 88.86 -146.31 -86.34
N THR A 938 89.19 -147.57 -86.04
CA THR A 938 90.32 -147.89 -85.13
C THR A 938 91.70 -147.80 -85.79
N ALA A 939 91.79 -147.91 -87.11
CA ALA A 939 93.07 -147.86 -87.81
C ALA A 939 93.53 -146.41 -88.03
N SER A 940 92.59 -145.52 -88.35
CA SER A 940 92.82 -144.08 -88.57
C SER A 940 92.55 -143.22 -87.33
N SER A 941 91.90 -143.76 -86.29
CA SER A 941 91.35 -143.01 -85.15
C SER A 941 90.40 -141.85 -85.55
N SER A 942 89.90 -141.85 -86.79
CA SER A 942 88.99 -140.82 -87.29
C SER A 942 87.58 -141.03 -86.74
N HIS A 943 86.85 -139.93 -86.49
CA HIS A 943 85.44 -140.00 -86.10
C HIS A 943 84.58 -140.25 -87.34
N VAL A 944 83.79 -141.32 -87.30
CA VAL A 944 83.03 -141.84 -88.45
C VAL A 944 81.56 -141.46 -88.34
N GLY A 945 81.04 -141.31 -87.11
CA GLY A 945 79.69 -140.83 -86.89
C GLY A 945 79.36 -140.58 -85.42
N ARG A 946 78.55 -139.55 -85.17
CA ARG A 946 77.87 -139.33 -83.88
C ARG A 946 76.37 -139.40 -84.12
N MET A 947 75.66 -140.09 -83.24
CA MET A 947 74.20 -140.05 -83.16
C MET A 947 73.77 -139.61 -81.76
N VAL A 948 72.88 -138.63 -81.70
CA VAL A 948 72.19 -138.23 -80.45
C VAL A 948 70.79 -138.83 -80.48
N LEU A 949 70.38 -139.44 -79.38
CA LEU A 949 69.18 -140.24 -79.26
C LEU A 949 68.42 -139.85 -77.98
N GLY A 950 67.10 -139.96 -77.99
CA GLY A 950 66.28 -139.74 -76.78
C GLY A 950 66.52 -140.81 -75.70
N GLY A 951 66.11 -140.50 -74.46
CA GLY A 951 66.30 -141.37 -73.29
C GLY A 951 65.71 -142.79 -73.40
N ASP A 952 64.83 -143.05 -74.36
CA ASP A 952 64.25 -144.37 -74.61
C ASP A 952 65.06 -145.24 -75.59
N ALA A 953 66.03 -144.69 -76.31
CA ALA A 953 66.81 -145.44 -77.28
C ALA A 953 67.73 -146.47 -76.61
N ARG A 954 67.72 -147.70 -77.16
CA ARG A 954 68.53 -148.84 -76.68
C ARG A 954 69.42 -149.44 -77.77
N SER A 955 69.31 -148.99 -79.02
CA SER A 955 70.19 -149.40 -80.11
C SER A 955 70.20 -148.38 -81.25
N HIS A 956 71.23 -148.45 -82.08
CA HIS A 956 71.36 -147.69 -83.32
C HIS A 956 72.23 -148.44 -84.35
N ASN A 957 71.91 -148.29 -85.64
CA ASN A 957 72.62 -148.97 -86.73
C ASN A 957 73.28 -147.98 -87.66
N PHE A 958 74.62 -147.95 -87.66
CA PHE A 958 75.42 -147.23 -88.64
C PHE A 958 75.51 -148.05 -89.93
N ARG A 959 75.39 -147.38 -91.09
CA ARG A 959 75.40 -147.97 -92.44
C ARG A 959 76.41 -147.23 -93.33
N ASN A 960 76.74 -147.83 -94.47
CA ASN A 960 77.76 -147.34 -95.41
C ASN A 960 79.17 -147.30 -94.80
N LEU A 961 79.47 -148.25 -93.91
CA LEU A 961 80.81 -148.47 -93.37
C LEU A 961 81.66 -149.30 -94.34
N SER A 962 82.98 -149.15 -94.26
CA SER A 962 83.94 -149.83 -95.15
C SER A 962 84.07 -151.31 -94.77
N PRO A 963 83.78 -152.27 -95.68
CA PRO A 963 83.87 -153.70 -95.36
C PRO A 963 85.26 -154.15 -94.89
N GLY A 964 85.29 -155.07 -93.93
CA GLY A 964 86.50 -155.59 -93.30
C GLY A 964 87.14 -154.67 -92.26
N THR A 965 86.57 -153.49 -92.00
CA THR A 965 87.19 -152.45 -91.16
C THR A 965 86.77 -152.55 -89.71
N ARG A 966 87.68 -152.26 -88.78
CA ARG A 966 87.43 -152.30 -87.33
C ARG A 966 87.08 -150.92 -86.78
N TYR A 967 85.92 -150.81 -86.14
CA TYR A 967 85.40 -149.58 -85.53
C TYR A 967 85.38 -149.67 -83.99
N SER A 968 85.42 -148.51 -83.32
CA SER A 968 85.34 -148.30 -81.88
C SER A 968 84.13 -147.46 -81.53
N VAL A 969 83.40 -147.81 -80.47
CA VAL A 969 82.11 -147.18 -80.13
C VAL A 969 82.02 -146.86 -78.65
N ALA A 970 81.54 -145.65 -78.33
CA ALA A 970 81.27 -145.15 -76.98
C ALA A 970 79.82 -144.65 -76.86
N VAL A 971 79.18 -144.80 -75.69
CA VAL A 971 77.82 -144.28 -75.42
C VAL A 971 77.82 -143.42 -74.15
N ARG A 972 77.11 -142.30 -74.16
CA ARG A 972 77.06 -141.35 -73.04
C ARG A 972 75.63 -140.99 -72.67
N ALA A 973 75.27 -141.05 -71.39
CA ALA A 973 74.01 -140.55 -70.86
C ALA A 973 74.11 -139.05 -70.54
N ILE A 974 73.03 -138.29 -70.75
CA ILE A 974 72.94 -136.86 -70.44
C ILE A 974 71.71 -136.55 -69.55
N ALA A 975 71.82 -135.57 -68.68
CA ALA A 975 70.71 -134.96 -67.94
C ALA A 975 71.07 -133.51 -67.56
N GLY A 976 70.37 -132.53 -68.13
CA GLY A 976 70.72 -131.13 -68.06
C GLY A 976 72.17 -130.88 -68.50
N PRO A 977 72.99 -130.13 -67.74
CA PRO A 977 74.41 -129.91 -68.05
C PRO A 977 75.31 -131.13 -67.72
N PHE A 978 74.79 -132.17 -67.07
CA PHE A 978 75.58 -133.29 -66.55
C PHE A 978 75.55 -134.50 -67.49
N HIS A 979 76.67 -135.23 -67.59
CA HIS A 979 76.79 -136.39 -68.47
C HIS A 979 77.75 -137.45 -67.92
N THR A 980 77.53 -138.71 -68.29
CA THR A 980 78.35 -139.87 -67.89
C THR A 980 78.51 -140.87 -69.04
N SER A 981 79.67 -141.54 -69.15
CA SER A 981 80.07 -142.30 -70.35
C SER A 981 80.40 -143.77 -70.09
N THR A 982 80.13 -144.65 -71.06
CA THR A 982 80.61 -146.04 -71.07
C THR A 982 82.08 -146.12 -71.49
N PRO A 983 82.81 -147.20 -71.13
CA PRO A 983 84.04 -147.57 -71.82
C PRO A 983 83.77 -147.91 -73.29
N ASN A 984 84.81 -147.80 -74.13
CA ASN A 984 84.71 -148.03 -75.58
C ASN A 984 84.81 -149.54 -75.91
N LEU A 985 84.00 -150.04 -76.83
CA LEU A 985 84.14 -151.39 -77.42
C LEU A 985 84.51 -151.32 -78.90
N THR A 986 85.17 -152.36 -79.43
CA THR A 986 85.57 -152.44 -80.84
C THR A 986 85.01 -153.66 -81.57
N HIS A 987 84.73 -153.55 -82.86
CA HIS A 987 84.16 -154.62 -83.71
C HIS A 987 84.54 -154.44 -85.18
N CYS A 988 84.63 -155.53 -85.95
CA CYS A 988 84.86 -155.48 -87.41
C CYS A 988 83.54 -155.64 -88.18
N THR A 989 83.33 -154.86 -89.24
CA THR A 989 82.18 -154.98 -90.16
C THR A 989 82.44 -155.90 -91.34
#